data_AF-A0A4E9EIJ0-F1
#
_entry.id   AF-A0A4E9EIJ0-F1
#
_cell.length_a   1.000
_cell.length_b   1.000
_cell.length_c   1.000
_cell.angle_alpha   90.00
_cell.angle_beta   90.00
_cell.angle_gamma   90.00
#
_symmetry.space_group_name_H-M   'P 1'
#
loop_
_entity.id
_entity.type
_entity.pdbx_description
1 polymer ?
#
loop_
_entity_poly.entity_id
_entity_poly.type
_entity_poly.pdbx_seq_one_letter_code
_entity_poly.pdbx_strand_id
1 'polypeptide(L)'
;MDARTEVSDATEASIRPRIAQLPASCDPPQPNAAVKQLVWVIFGGTGQMGHTLVNSALAHGDLVTSVGRVFETSLNDMETIHENCLGALCDVRARESVNRVIERTLQRFGRIDIVVNCSGYGVIGACEDQDEHDIRNQFETNFMGTLHIIHATLPYFRRQNAGRYLIFSSTSGALGVPGLGPYCATKYAVEGLIEAMLYETDAFNIKATLIEPGHVRPEEPEIQDSTLPTSWGHFLVKPPSETYSNPTAPALHARRIVQWLGDKYRPTSAIKCAELVWQLGHCSYPPLRLLLGSYAIESIRDRMRSVTEELEDWKHLNFPAGPEDDREAGEEAAMPDANEAASADPRFNFHDRFVDRPVGTMTDKKNEDYVVRMGDDNYDKNEKPSFQPRSPPPMAYGSSQLHSLEQLEKSPPLSIAAYCLSSISMTVVNKYVVSGSFWNLNFFYLTVQAVVCIGTITLCKQLGMIKVLAPFDADRARKWFPISLLLVGMIYTSTKSLQFLSVPVYTIFKNLTIIVIAYGEVLWFGGSVTPLALLSFGLMVLSSIVAAWADIQSAINGDFGTGDSAAAVSTLNAGYAWMGMNVFCSAAYVLGMRKVIKKMNFKDWDTMYYNNLLTIPVLVICSLLTEDWSAYNFSRNFPDDTRNKIIIGMIYSGLAAIFISYCSAWCIRVTSSTTYSMVGALNKLPIAISGLIFFSAPVTFGSVSAIFIGFISGLVYAWSRVRQSMSSGGSLPTVAPPMSASAKSNRDANS
;
A
#
# COMPACT_ATOMS: atom_id res chain seq x y z
N MET A 1 -42.36 -2.79 45.64
CA MET A 1 -41.96 -1.60 46.42
C MET A 1 -40.70 -1.88 47.23
N ASP A 2 -39.50 -1.42 46.86
CA ASP A 2 -38.80 -1.38 45.56
C ASP A 2 -37.40 -0.75 45.79
N ALA A 3 -36.50 -0.88 44.80
CA ALA A 3 -35.25 -0.12 44.68
C ALA A 3 -34.25 -0.19 45.86
N ARG A 4 -33.50 -1.31 45.97
CA ARG A 4 -32.15 -1.30 46.59
C ARG A 4 -31.19 -2.42 46.13
N THR A 5 -31.18 -2.70 44.83
CA THR A 5 -30.20 -3.59 44.17
C THR A 5 -30.02 -3.10 42.73
N GLU A 6 -28.77 -3.03 42.23
CA GLU A 6 -28.28 -2.59 40.88
C GLU A 6 -27.23 -1.44 40.87
N VAL A 7 -26.33 -1.35 41.87
CA VAL A 7 -25.15 -0.44 41.79
C VAL A 7 -23.89 -1.09 42.39
N SER A 8 -23.29 -2.04 41.67
CA SER A 8 -21.97 -2.63 41.99
C SER A 8 -21.21 -3.08 40.74
N ASP A 9 -21.83 -3.93 39.92
CA ASP A 9 -21.14 -4.77 38.94
C ASP A 9 -20.66 -4.02 37.68
N ALA A 10 -21.11 -2.78 37.48
CA ALA A 10 -20.75 -1.96 36.31
C ALA A 10 -19.28 -1.50 36.28
N THR A 11 -18.53 -1.66 37.39
CA THR A 11 -17.25 -0.94 37.60
C THR A 11 -16.00 -1.76 37.26
N GLU A 12 -16.01 -3.09 37.48
CA GLU A 12 -14.84 -3.96 37.21
C GLU A 12 -14.67 -4.36 35.74
N ALA A 13 -15.70 -4.20 34.91
CA ALA A 13 -15.68 -4.60 33.50
C ALA A 13 -14.74 -3.76 32.59
N SER A 14 -14.12 -2.70 33.11
CA SER A 14 -13.46 -1.65 32.30
C SER A 14 -11.99 -1.88 31.95
N ILE A 15 -11.31 -2.88 32.53
CA ILE A 15 -9.87 -3.16 32.27
C ILE A 15 -9.62 -4.61 31.81
N ARG A 16 -10.43 -5.12 30.88
CA ARG A 16 -9.98 -6.21 29.99
C ARG A 16 -9.42 -5.58 28.71
N PRO A 17 -8.18 -5.91 28.29
CA PRO A 17 -7.66 -5.41 27.02
C PRO A 17 -8.55 -5.91 25.88
N ARG A 18 -8.82 -5.08 24.87
CA ARG A 18 -9.57 -5.52 23.68
C ARG A 18 -8.87 -6.74 23.08
N ILE A 19 -9.52 -7.89 23.19
CA ILE A 19 -9.06 -9.17 22.67
C ILE A 19 -8.84 -9.01 21.16
N ALA A 20 -7.69 -9.48 20.68
CA ALA A 20 -7.45 -9.55 19.24
C ALA A 20 -8.32 -10.68 18.68
N GLN A 21 -9.25 -10.35 17.80
CA GLN A 21 -10.19 -11.32 17.24
C GLN A 21 -9.83 -11.61 15.77
N LEU A 22 -9.90 -12.89 15.37
CA LEU A 22 -9.81 -13.28 13.97
C LEU A 22 -10.94 -12.64 13.12
N PRO A 23 -10.76 -12.49 11.79
CA PRO A 23 -11.82 -12.01 10.90
C PRO A 23 -13.07 -12.88 10.98
N ALA A 24 -14.25 -12.26 10.90
CA ALA A 24 -15.54 -12.99 10.91
C ALA A 24 -15.68 -14.02 9.77
N SER A 25 -14.93 -13.87 8.67
CA SER A 25 -14.85 -14.86 7.59
C SER A 25 -14.22 -16.18 8.00
N CYS A 26 -13.45 -16.22 9.10
CA CYS A 26 -12.91 -17.45 9.67
C CYS A 26 -13.91 -18.19 10.57
N ASP A 27 -15.04 -17.55 10.90
CA ASP A 27 -16.01 -17.99 11.91
C ASP A 27 -15.34 -18.38 13.25
N PRO A 28 -14.76 -17.39 13.98
CA PRO A 28 -14.09 -17.61 15.26
C PRO A 28 -15.07 -17.80 16.43
N PRO A 29 -14.62 -18.39 17.56
CA PRO A 29 -15.43 -18.49 18.77
C PRO A 29 -15.96 -17.10 19.20
N GLN A 30 -17.25 -17.05 19.50
CA GLN A 30 -17.93 -15.81 19.91
C GLN A 30 -17.65 -15.55 21.41
N PRO A 31 -17.30 -14.31 21.82
CA PRO A 31 -16.82 -14.02 23.19
C PRO A 31 -17.74 -14.43 24.36
N ASN A 32 -19.04 -14.62 24.09
CA ASN A 32 -20.05 -15.00 25.09
C ASN A 32 -20.72 -16.36 24.79
N ALA A 33 -20.21 -17.14 23.83
CA ALA A 33 -20.72 -18.48 23.54
C ALA A 33 -20.00 -19.55 24.38
N ALA A 34 -20.70 -20.63 24.70
CA ALA A 34 -20.06 -21.81 25.29
C ALA A 34 -19.15 -22.46 24.25
N VAL A 35 -17.83 -22.33 24.42
CA VAL A 35 -16.83 -22.93 23.53
C VAL A 35 -16.76 -24.44 23.80
N LYS A 36 -16.69 -25.23 22.74
CA LYS A 36 -16.56 -26.69 22.83
C LYS A 36 -15.13 -27.04 23.26
N GLN A 37 -14.97 -27.68 24.41
CA GLN A 37 -13.67 -28.19 24.87
C GLN A 37 -13.01 -29.11 23.81
N LEU A 38 -11.75 -28.83 23.51
CA LEU A 38 -10.90 -29.59 22.58
C LEU A 38 -9.64 -30.14 23.27
N VAL A 39 -9.04 -31.17 22.68
CA VAL A 39 -7.75 -31.74 23.13
C VAL A 39 -6.61 -31.25 22.25
N TRP A 40 -5.67 -30.53 22.87
CA TRP A 40 -4.47 -29.95 22.27
C TRP A 40 -3.22 -30.77 22.61
N VAL A 41 -2.31 -30.95 21.65
CA VAL A 41 -0.92 -31.41 21.90
C VAL A 41 0.03 -30.32 21.42
N ILE A 42 0.85 -29.77 22.32
CA ILE A 42 1.71 -28.62 22.04
C ILE A 42 3.18 -29.03 22.14
N PHE A 43 3.79 -29.32 20.98
CA PHE A 43 5.21 -29.61 20.85
C PHE A 43 6.05 -28.34 21.04
N GLY A 44 7.00 -28.35 21.98
CA GLY A 44 7.72 -27.14 22.40
C GLY A 44 6.97 -26.31 23.44
N GLY A 45 6.13 -26.96 24.27
CA GLY A 45 5.27 -26.32 25.28
C GLY A 45 6.02 -25.54 26.37
N THR A 46 7.32 -25.74 26.54
CA THR A 46 8.18 -24.95 27.45
C THR A 46 8.97 -23.83 26.77
N GLY A 47 8.90 -23.70 25.43
CA GLY A 47 9.43 -22.53 24.72
C GLY A 47 8.50 -21.32 24.84
N GLN A 48 9.03 -20.09 24.69
CA GLN A 48 8.32 -18.83 24.96
C GLN A 48 6.89 -18.76 24.35
N MET A 49 6.72 -19.11 23.08
CA MET A 49 5.39 -19.15 22.44
C MET A 49 4.54 -20.38 22.80
N GLY A 50 5.18 -21.51 23.11
CA GLY A 50 4.47 -22.72 23.54
C GLY A 50 3.85 -22.56 24.92
N HIS A 51 4.60 -21.99 25.88
CA HIS A 51 4.15 -21.80 27.26
C HIS A 51 2.96 -20.85 27.36
N THR A 52 3.03 -19.67 26.75
CA THR A 52 1.90 -18.72 26.73
C THR A 52 0.68 -19.30 25.98
N LEU A 53 0.86 -20.19 25.00
CA LEU A 53 -0.26 -20.90 24.34
C LEU A 53 -0.86 -22.01 25.21
N VAL A 54 -0.05 -22.80 25.92
CA VAL A 54 -0.51 -23.78 26.92
C VAL A 54 -1.38 -23.08 27.96
N ASN A 55 -0.90 -21.97 28.51
CA ASN A 55 -1.62 -21.21 29.53
C ASN A 55 -2.90 -20.56 28.97
N SER A 56 -2.89 -20.08 27.73
CA SER A 56 -4.08 -19.54 27.05
C SER A 56 -5.15 -20.62 26.83
N ALA A 57 -4.79 -21.81 26.33
CA ALA A 57 -5.73 -22.90 26.12
C ALA A 57 -6.31 -23.44 27.44
N LEU A 58 -5.47 -23.62 28.47
CA LEU A 58 -5.92 -24.02 29.80
C LEU A 58 -6.87 -22.99 30.44
N ALA A 59 -6.60 -21.69 30.27
CA ALA A 59 -7.46 -20.61 30.79
C ALA A 59 -8.85 -20.55 30.12
N HIS A 60 -8.96 -21.00 28.86
CA HIS A 60 -10.24 -21.20 28.17
C HIS A 60 -10.90 -22.57 28.46
N GLY A 61 -10.29 -23.40 29.32
CA GLY A 61 -10.84 -24.67 29.79
C GLY A 61 -10.54 -25.88 28.89
N ASP A 62 -9.68 -25.75 27.88
CA ASP A 62 -9.28 -26.87 27.02
C ASP A 62 -8.42 -27.91 27.75
N LEU A 63 -8.29 -29.11 27.16
CA LEU A 63 -7.42 -30.18 27.63
C LEU A 63 -6.10 -30.12 26.86
N VAL A 64 -4.96 -30.11 27.55
CA VAL A 64 -3.66 -29.79 26.92
C VAL A 64 -2.57 -30.79 27.32
N THR A 65 -1.92 -31.41 26.35
CA THR A 65 -0.61 -32.06 26.55
C THR A 65 0.48 -31.03 26.26
N SER A 66 1.18 -30.58 27.30
CA SER A 66 2.36 -29.71 27.17
C SER A 66 3.61 -30.58 27.00
N VAL A 67 4.34 -30.38 25.89
CA VAL A 67 5.47 -31.23 25.52
C VAL A 67 6.78 -30.45 25.58
N GLY A 68 7.51 -30.62 26.68
CA GLY A 68 8.85 -30.07 26.89
C GLY A 68 9.95 -30.90 26.19
N ARG A 69 11.19 -30.39 26.23
CA ARG A 69 12.35 -31.01 25.59
C ARG A 69 13.13 -31.89 26.56
N VAL A 70 13.48 -33.11 26.16
CA VAL A 70 14.26 -34.03 27.01
C VAL A 70 15.60 -33.39 27.38
N PHE A 71 16.06 -33.64 28.61
CA PHE A 71 17.32 -33.14 29.19
C PHE A 71 17.39 -31.62 29.47
N GLU A 72 16.48 -30.81 28.91
CA GLU A 72 16.36 -29.37 29.18
C GLU A 72 15.13 -29.00 30.04
N THR A 73 14.13 -29.88 30.12
CA THR A 73 12.89 -29.68 30.90
C THR A 73 12.70 -30.82 31.90
N SER A 74 12.28 -30.52 33.14
CA SER A 74 11.86 -31.52 34.13
C SER A 74 10.36 -31.85 33.99
N LEU A 75 9.96 -33.06 34.37
CA LEU A 75 8.53 -33.43 34.42
C LEU A 75 7.80 -32.70 35.56
N ASN A 76 8.45 -32.51 36.71
CA ASN A 76 7.86 -31.88 37.90
C ASN A 76 7.34 -30.46 37.60
N ASP A 77 8.07 -29.73 36.74
CA ASP A 77 7.78 -28.35 36.35
C ASP A 77 6.55 -28.26 35.42
N MET A 78 6.12 -29.39 34.83
CA MET A 78 4.96 -29.48 33.93
C MET A 78 3.75 -30.19 34.56
N GLU A 79 3.99 -31.17 35.44
CA GLU A 79 2.93 -31.98 36.08
C GLU A 79 2.11 -31.20 37.11
N THR A 80 2.55 -30.01 37.53
CA THR A 80 1.91 -29.17 38.55
C THR A 80 1.11 -27.98 37.99
N ILE A 81 1.06 -27.79 36.66
CA ILE A 81 0.50 -26.58 36.04
C ILE A 81 -1.04 -26.48 36.19
N HIS A 82 -1.78 -27.55 35.87
CA HIS A 82 -3.26 -27.56 35.89
C HIS A 82 -3.82 -28.99 35.79
N GLU A 83 -5.02 -29.26 36.35
CA GLU A 83 -5.65 -30.60 36.29
C GLU A 83 -5.96 -31.09 34.86
N ASN A 84 -6.21 -30.14 33.95
CA ASN A 84 -6.42 -30.39 32.52
C ASN A 84 -5.09 -30.50 31.72
N CYS A 85 -3.94 -30.36 32.36
CA CYS A 85 -2.64 -30.47 31.73
C CYS A 85 -2.08 -31.91 31.82
N LEU A 86 -1.37 -32.34 30.78
CA LEU A 86 -0.51 -33.52 30.79
C LEU A 86 0.92 -33.09 30.42
N GLY A 87 1.86 -33.22 31.36
CA GLY A 87 3.28 -33.04 31.08
C GLY A 87 3.85 -34.21 30.27
N ALA A 88 4.64 -33.91 29.24
CA ALA A 88 5.38 -34.91 28.47
C ALA A 88 6.75 -34.38 28.04
N LEU A 89 7.75 -35.26 27.90
CA LEU A 89 9.06 -34.93 27.36
C LEU A 89 9.26 -35.58 25.99
N CYS A 90 9.76 -34.82 25.02
CA CYS A 90 10.02 -35.30 23.67
C CYS A 90 11.30 -34.73 23.08
N ASP A 91 12.02 -35.55 22.31
CA ASP A 91 12.94 -35.08 21.27
C ASP A 91 12.25 -35.34 19.94
N VAL A 92 11.87 -34.29 19.23
CA VAL A 92 11.11 -34.40 17.96
C VAL A 92 11.94 -35.06 16.85
N ARG A 93 13.27 -35.07 16.98
CA ARG A 93 14.18 -35.79 16.07
C ARG A 93 14.02 -37.31 16.18
N ALA A 94 13.54 -37.82 17.33
CA ALA A 94 13.30 -39.23 17.56
C ALA A 94 11.81 -39.57 17.40
N ARG A 95 11.45 -40.24 16.30
CA ARG A 95 10.05 -40.60 15.96
C ARG A 95 9.36 -41.42 17.05
N GLU A 96 10.10 -42.28 17.74
CA GLU A 96 9.63 -43.11 18.85
C GLU A 96 9.25 -42.24 20.06
N SER A 97 9.92 -41.10 20.25
CA SER A 97 9.58 -40.15 21.31
C SER A 97 8.30 -39.40 20.99
N VAL A 98 8.11 -38.99 19.74
CA VAL A 98 6.86 -38.38 19.26
C VAL A 98 5.69 -39.36 19.45
N ASN A 99 5.85 -40.62 19.02
CA ASN A 99 4.83 -41.66 19.18
C ASN A 99 4.38 -41.83 20.64
N ARG A 100 5.32 -41.86 21.61
CA ARG A 100 4.99 -41.96 23.05
C ARG A 100 4.16 -40.79 23.59
N VAL A 101 4.36 -39.58 23.07
CA VAL A 101 3.55 -38.40 23.45
C VAL A 101 2.11 -38.54 22.96
N ILE A 102 1.95 -38.95 21.70
CA ILE A 102 0.63 -39.17 21.08
C ILE A 102 -0.12 -40.30 21.79
N GLU A 103 0.57 -41.40 22.11
CA GLU A 103 0.01 -42.52 22.87
C GLU A 103 -0.45 -42.09 24.27
N ARG A 104 0.41 -41.41 25.05
CA ARG A 104 0.06 -40.91 26.39
C ARG A 104 -1.12 -39.93 26.36
N THR A 105 -1.20 -39.07 25.35
CA THR A 105 -2.34 -38.15 25.16
C THR A 105 -3.63 -38.93 24.95
N LEU A 106 -3.62 -39.92 24.05
CA LEU A 106 -4.79 -40.76 23.78
C LEU A 106 -5.19 -41.62 25.00
N GLN A 107 -4.23 -42.10 25.80
CA GLN A 107 -4.50 -42.79 27.06
C GLN A 107 -5.13 -41.87 28.13
N ARG A 108 -4.72 -40.59 28.21
CA ARG A 108 -5.18 -39.64 29.25
C ARG A 108 -6.47 -38.90 28.91
N PHE A 109 -6.73 -38.65 27.63
CA PHE A 109 -7.86 -37.81 27.16
C PHE A 109 -8.74 -38.49 26.09
N GLY A 110 -8.42 -39.71 25.64
CA GLY A 110 -9.23 -40.49 24.70
C GLY A 110 -9.22 -40.02 23.23
N ARG A 111 -8.84 -38.77 22.96
CA ARG A 111 -8.81 -38.16 21.63
C ARG A 111 -7.73 -37.10 21.46
N ILE A 112 -7.49 -36.68 20.22
CA ILE A 112 -6.71 -35.49 19.87
C ILE A 112 -7.53 -34.69 18.85
N ASP A 113 -7.60 -33.38 19.01
CA ASP A 113 -8.28 -32.48 18.05
C ASP A 113 -7.30 -31.56 17.35
N ILE A 114 -6.33 -31.01 18.10
CA ILE A 114 -5.38 -30.01 17.64
C ILE A 114 -3.95 -30.43 17.97
N VAL A 115 -3.06 -30.39 16.98
CA VAL A 115 -1.62 -30.61 17.13
C VAL A 115 -0.90 -29.33 16.77
N VAL A 116 -0.24 -28.72 17.75
CA VAL A 116 0.56 -27.52 17.58
C VAL A 116 2.04 -27.91 17.55
N ASN A 117 2.79 -27.40 16.58
CA ASN A 117 4.25 -27.48 16.62
C ASN A 117 4.86 -26.08 16.82
N CYS A 118 5.26 -25.79 18.06
CA CYS A 118 6.09 -24.66 18.44
C CYS A 118 7.59 -25.03 18.52
N SER A 119 7.96 -26.30 18.31
CA SER A 119 9.35 -26.74 18.42
C SER A 119 10.18 -26.30 17.22
N GLY A 120 11.39 -25.84 17.51
CA GLY A 120 12.34 -25.38 16.52
C GLY A 120 13.30 -24.33 17.06
N TYR A 121 14.43 -24.15 16.39
CA TYR A 121 15.45 -23.18 16.73
C TYR A 121 16.18 -22.71 15.46
N GLY A 122 16.99 -21.66 15.57
CA GLY A 122 17.82 -21.19 14.47
C GLY A 122 19.23 -20.78 14.90
N VAL A 123 20.13 -20.63 13.93
CA VAL A 123 21.49 -20.12 14.15
C VAL A 123 21.70 -18.84 13.35
N ILE A 124 22.10 -17.78 14.05
CA ILE A 124 22.47 -16.47 13.50
C ILE A 124 23.97 -16.50 13.18
N GLY A 125 24.30 -16.37 11.90
CA GLY A 125 25.67 -16.35 11.36
C GLY A 125 25.65 -16.29 9.83
N ALA A 126 26.78 -15.98 9.18
CA ALA A 126 26.88 -16.13 7.72
C ALA A 126 26.61 -17.59 7.32
N CYS A 127 26.17 -17.85 6.09
CA CYS A 127 25.90 -19.23 5.67
C CYS A 127 27.17 -20.09 5.61
N GLU A 128 28.34 -19.45 5.47
CA GLU A 128 29.68 -20.05 5.52
C GLU A 128 30.22 -20.18 6.95
N ASP A 129 29.73 -19.35 7.90
CA ASP A 129 30.12 -19.38 9.32
C ASP A 129 29.29 -20.39 10.16
N GLN A 130 28.47 -21.25 9.52
CA GLN A 130 27.65 -22.26 10.21
C GLN A 130 28.18 -23.67 9.95
N ASP A 131 28.60 -24.33 11.03
CA ASP A 131 29.08 -25.71 11.00
C ASP A 131 28.02 -26.70 10.46
N GLU A 132 28.45 -27.74 9.75
CA GLU A 132 27.56 -28.76 9.17
C GLU A 132 26.64 -29.39 10.23
N HIS A 133 27.13 -29.57 11.47
CA HIS A 133 26.34 -30.09 12.58
C HIS A 133 25.16 -29.17 12.95
N ASP A 134 25.36 -27.85 12.94
CA ASP A 134 24.31 -26.87 13.22
C ASP A 134 23.30 -26.76 12.08
N ILE A 135 23.75 -26.89 10.83
CA ILE A 135 22.88 -26.96 9.65
C ILE A 135 22.00 -28.22 9.74
N ARG A 136 22.60 -29.38 9.98
CA ARG A 136 21.87 -30.65 10.13
C ARG A 136 20.89 -30.62 11.31
N ASN A 137 21.33 -30.20 12.50
CA ASN A 137 20.45 -30.13 13.68
C ASN A 137 19.25 -29.17 13.46
N GLN A 138 19.42 -28.07 12.73
CA GLN A 138 18.31 -27.19 12.35
C GLN A 138 17.31 -27.93 11.46
N PHE A 139 17.74 -28.70 10.45
CA PHE A 139 16.84 -29.51 9.62
C PHE A 139 16.17 -30.65 10.41
N GLU A 140 16.93 -31.38 11.24
CA GLU A 140 16.40 -32.46 12.07
C GLU A 140 15.32 -31.96 13.04
N THR A 141 15.53 -30.79 13.65
CA THR A 141 14.57 -30.24 14.63
C THR A 141 13.38 -29.56 13.95
N ASN A 142 13.64 -28.66 13.00
CA ASN A 142 12.59 -27.82 12.41
C ASN A 142 11.75 -28.59 11.37
N PHE A 143 12.40 -29.39 10.51
CA PHE A 143 11.75 -30.08 9.39
C PHE A 143 11.43 -31.54 9.71
N MET A 144 12.43 -32.37 10.03
CA MET A 144 12.19 -33.80 10.32
C MET A 144 11.31 -33.97 11.58
N GLY A 145 11.51 -33.15 12.61
CA GLY A 145 10.62 -33.09 13.78
C GLY A 145 9.16 -32.79 13.43
N THR A 146 8.91 -31.80 12.55
CA THR A 146 7.56 -31.52 12.03
C THR A 146 7.00 -32.71 11.26
N LEU A 147 7.80 -33.35 10.40
CA LEU A 147 7.41 -34.52 9.63
C LEU A 147 7.10 -35.73 10.51
N HIS A 148 7.85 -35.96 11.59
CA HIS A 148 7.58 -37.01 12.59
C HIS A 148 6.25 -36.78 13.32
N ILE A 149 5.97 -35.54 13.73
CA ILE A 149 4.70 -35.15 14.37
C ILE A 149 3.52 -35.43 13.42
N ILE A 150 3.64 -35.04 12.15
CA ILE A 150 2.63 -35.33 11.12
C ILE A 150 2.48 -36.84 10.93
N HIS A 151 3.56 -37.58 10.69
CA HIS A 151 3.54 -39.03 10.46
C HIS A 151 2.97 -39.84 11.64
N ALA A 152 3.07 -39.34 12.88
CA ALA A 152 2.47 -39.97 14.05
C ALA A 152 0.96 -39.70 14.19
N THR A 153 0.48 -38.53 13.72
CA THR A 153 -0.87 -38.02 14.00
C THR A 153 -1.82 -38.05 12.80
N LEU A 154 -1.31 -37.90 11.58
CA LEU A 154 -2.12 -37.86 10.36
C LEU A 154 -2.92 -39.14 10.11
N PRO A 155 -2.39 -40.37 10.36
CA PRO A 155 -3.18 -41.60 10.26
C PRO A 155 -4.29 -41.69 11.31
N TYR A 156 -4.19 -40.95 12.43
CA TYR A 156 -5.23 -40.84 13.44
C TYR A 156 -6.31 -39.83 13.01
N PHE A 157 -5.91 -38.60 12.63
CA PHE A 157 -6.85 -37.58 12.12
C PHE A 157 -7.63 -38.06 10.89
N ARG A 158 -6.99 -38.81 9.99
CA ARG A 158 -7.66 -39.42 8.82
C ARG A 158 -8.74 -40.44 9.20
N ARG A 159 -8.60 -41.14 10.33
CA ARG A 159 -9.66 -42.04 10.86
C ARG A 159 -10.75 -41.27 11.62
N GLN A 160 -10.40 -40.14 12.24
CA GLN A 160 -11.34 -39.24 12.90
C GLN A 160 -12.16 -38.40 11.91
N ASN A 161 -11.70 -38.25 10.66
CA ASN A 161 -12.25 -37.36 9.64
C ASN A 161 -12.41 -35.90 10.12
N ALA A 162 -11.50 -35.51 11.01
CA ALA A 162 -11.34 -34.16 11.56
C ALA A 162 -10.00 -34.09 12.29
N GLY A 163 -9.29 -32.98 12.14
CA GLY A 163 -8.06 -32.68 12.88
C GLY A 163 -7.47 -31.36 12.45
N ARG A 164 -6.68 -30.72 13.32
CA ARG A 164 -6.06 -29.43 13.03
C ARG A 164 -4.57 -29.40 13.35
N TYR A 165 -3.79 -28.89 12.41
CA TYR A 165 -2.38 -28.58 12.61
C TYR A 165 -2.16 -27.08 12.73
N LEU A 166 -1.40 -26.66 13.75
CA LEU A 166 -1.01 -25.27 13.97
C LEU A 166 0.52 -25.22 14.06
N ILE A 167 1.18 -24.94 12.93
CA ILE A 167 2.62 -25.13 12.76
C ILE A 167 3.30 -23.77 12.76
N PHE A 168 4.20 -23.53 13.71
CA PHE A 168 4.94 -22.27 13.75
C PHE A 168 6.03 -22.27 12.67
N SER A 169 5.76 -21.55 11.59
CA SER A 169 6.75 -21.12 10.60
C SER A 169 7.57 -19.95 11.18
N SER A 170 7.83 -18.92 10.39
CA SER A 170 8.46 -17.65 10.72
C SER A 170 8.25 -16.74 9.51
N THR A 171 8.46 -15.42 9.63
CA THR A 171 8.68 -14.57 8.45
C THR A 171 9.77 -15.11 7.51
N SER A 172 10.72 -15.85 8.09
CA SER A 172 11.82 -16.53 7.37
C SER A 172 11.38 -17.72 6.50
N GLY A 173 10.11 -18.14 6.55
CA GLY A 173 9.55 -19.17 5.65
C GLY A 173 9.03 -18.62 4.32
N ALA A 174 8.79 -17.31 4.24
CA ALA A 174 8.32 -16.62 3.03
C ALA A 174 9.31 -15.56 2.50
N LEU A 175 10.39 -15.24 3.23
CA LEU A 175 11.50 -14.43 2.74
C LEU A 175 12.88 -14.86 3.30
N GLY A 176 13.94 -14.72 2.49
CA GLY A 176 15.31 -14.97 2.93
C GLY A 176 15.89 -13.81 3.74
N VAL A 177 16.47 -14.08 4.91
CA VAL A 177 17.05 -13.07 5.81
C VAL A 177 18.58 -13.23 5.88
N PRO A 178 19.38 -12.20 5.54
CA PRO A 178 20.83 -12.28 5.64
C PRO A 178 21.30 -12.51 7.08
N GLY A 179 22.10 -13.57 7.27
CA GLY A 179 22.50 -14.07 8.60
C GLY A 179 21.64 -15.20 9.17
N LEU A 180 20.66 -15.71 8.40
CA LEU A 180 19.76 -16.82 8.79
C LEU A 180 19.56 -17.86 7.67
N GLY A 181 20.50 -17.99 6.72
CA GLY A 181 20.33 -18.80 5.50
C GLY A 181 19.79 -20.22 5.73
N PRO A 182 20.46 -21.07 6.54
CA PRO A 182 19.96 -22.41 6.87
C PRO A 182 18.61 -22.42 7.58
N TYR A 183 18.36 -21.49 8.51
CA TYR A 183 17.07 -21.35 9.20
C TYR A 183 15.93 -20.97 8.25
N CYS A 184 16.17 -20.07 7.28
CA CYS A 184 15.21 -19.78 6.22
C CYS A 184 14.90 -21.06 5.44
N ALA A 185 15.92 -21.81 5.01
CA ALA A 185 15.73 -23.04 4.24
C ALA A 185 14.88 -24.09 4.99
N THR A 186 15.06 -24.26 6.31
CA THR A 186 14.19 -25.17 7.08
C THR A 186 12.74 -24.69 7.17
N LYS A 187 12.49 -23.38 7.30
CA LYS A 187 11.13 -22.84 7.34
C LYS A 187 10.44 -22.89 5.98
N TYR A 188 11.13 -22.54 4.88
CA TYR A 188 10.64 -22.76 3.52
C TYR A 188 10.26 -24.23 3.26
N ALA A 189 11.09 -25.18 3.71
CA ALA A 189 10.79 -26.61 3.58
C ALA A 189 9.55 -27.05 4.38
N VAL A 190 9.35 -26.50 5.59
CA VAL A 190 8.13 -26.72 6.38
C VAL A 190 6.90 -26.12 5.70
N GLU A 191 6.99 -24.93 5.13
CA GLU A 191 5.84 -24.32 4.42
C GLU A 191 5.43 -25.12 3.20
N GLY A 192 6.39 -25.51 2.36
CA GLY A 192 6.13 -26.36 1.18
C GLY A 192 5.53 -27.72 1.56
N LEU A 193 5.99 -28.33 2.65
CA LEU A 193 5.43 -29.58 3.18
C LEU A 193 3.95 -29.43 3.59
N ILE A 194 3.61 -28.39 4.36
CA ILE A 194 2.23 -28.18 4.84
C ILE A 194 1.30 -27.78 3.70
N GLU A 195 1.77 -26.94 2.77
CA GLU A 195 0.99 -26.52 1.60
C GLU A 195 0.69 -27.70 0.67
N ALA A 196 1.68 -28.55 0.37
CA ALA A 196 1.47 -29.79 -0.38
C ALA A 196 0.51 -30.76 0.33
N MET A 197 0.75 -31.04 1.61
CA MET A 197 -0.06 -31.97 2.43
C MET A 197 -1.53 -31.56 2.48
N LEU A 198 -1.87 -30.27 2.43
CA LEU A 198 -3.27 -29.83 2.48
C LEU A 198 -4.08 -30.26 1.25
N TYR A 199 -3.48 -30.24 0.05
CA TYR A 199 -4.16 -30.73 -1.15
C TYR A 199 -4.46 -32.23 -1.08
N GLU A 200 -3.61 -33.01 -0.39
CA GLU A 200 -3.81 -34.44 -0.15
C GLU A 200 -4.85 -34.74 0.96
N THR A 201 -5.01 -33.83 1.93
CA THR A 201 -5.71 -34.11 3.19
C THR A 201 -7.05 -33.40 3.38
N ASP A 202 -7.40 -32.44 2.51
CA ASP A 202 -8.68 -31.73 2.55
C ASP A 202 -9.90 -32.66 2.48
N ALA A 203 -9.80 -33.73 1.70
CA ALA A 203 -10.83 -34.78 1.56
C ALA A 203 -11.15 -35.52 2.87
N PHE A 204 -10.27 -35.44 3.89
CA PHE A 204 -10.47 -36.02 5.21
C PHE A 204 -10.86 -34.97 6.27
N ASN A 205 -11.21 -33.76 5.83
CA ASN A 205 -11.53 -32.60 6.67
C ASN A 205 -10.44 -32.29 7.73
N ILE A 206 -9.19 -32.50 7.34
CA ILE A 206 -8.01 -32.10 8.11
C ILE A 206 -7.62 -30.69 7.65
N LYS A 207 -7.33 -29.78 8.59
CA LYS A 207 -6.98 -28.38 8.29
C LYS A 207 -5.63 -28.05 8.93
N ALA A 208 -4.89 -27.12 8.32
CA ALA A 208 -3.58 -26.70 8.81
C ALA A 208 -3.40 -25.18 8.63
N THR A 209 -2.73 -24.55 9.60
CA THR A 209 -2.29 -23.16 9.51
C THR A 209 -0.81 -23.07 9.85
N LEU A 210 -0.05 -22.48 8.92
CA LEU A 210 1.28 -21.94 9.13
C LEU A 210 1.15 -20.62 9.90
N ILE A 211 1.75 -20.57 11.08
CA ILE A 211 1.76 -19.38 11.93
C ILE A 211 3.11 -18.68 11.72
N GLU A 212 3.07 -17.44 11.22
CA GLU A 212 4.24 -16.68 10.80
C GLU A 212 4.46 -15.47 11.73
N PRO A 213 5.07 -15.66 12.91
CA PRO A 213 5.37 -14.57 13.81
C PRO A 213 6.52 -13.71 13.28
N GLY A 214 6.37 -12.40 13.45
CA GLY A 214 7.49 -11.47 13.50
C GLY A 214 8.20 -11.51 14.86
N HIS A 215 8.88 -10.44 15.23
CA HIS A 215 9.63 -10.36 16.49
C HIS A 215 8.71 -10.26 17.72
N VAL A 216 8.50 -11.40 18.39
CA VAL A 216 7.64 -11.52 19.58
C VAL A 216 8.37 -11.10 20.85
N ARG A 217 7.74 -10.24 21.66
CA ARG A 217 8.17 -9.90 23.02
C ARG A 217 7.76 -11.04 23.98
N PRO A 218 8.66 -11.54 24.85
CA PRO A 218 8.34 -12.59 25.81
C PRO A 218 7.46 -12.03 26.93
N GLU A 219 6.92 -12.93 27.75
CA GLU A 219 6.12 -12.59 28.92
C GLU A 219 7.01 -12.15 30.09
N GLU A 220 8.02 -12.94 30.41
CA GLU A 220 9.04 -12.70 31.44
C GLU A 220 10.38 -12.25 30.83
N PRO A 221 11.22 -11.49 31.57
CA PRO A 221 12.60 -11.24 31.16
C PRO A 221 13.44 -12.52 31.27
N GLU A 222 14.31 -12.77 30.29
CA GLU A 222 15.22 -13.93 30.29
C GLU A 222 16.19 -13.84 31.49
N ILE A 223 16.06 -14.76 32.46
CA ILE A 223 16.90 -14.78 33.67
C ILE A 223 18.32 -15.18 33.26
N GLN A 224 19.26 -14.24 33.42
CA GLN A 224 20.60 -14.28 32.85
C GLN A 224 21.61 -15.12 33.67
N ASP A 225 21.18 -16.31 34.10
CA ASP A 225 21.97 -17.23 34.96
C ASP A 225 22.50 -18.47 34.22
N SER A 226 22.16 -18.65 32.93
CA SER A 226 22.70 -19.75 32.13
C SER A 226 24.13 -19.45 31.65
N THR A 227 25.07 -20.31 32.00
CA THR A 227 26.50 -20.19 31.64
C THR A 227 26.81 -20.57 30.17
N LEU A 228 25.81 -20.49 29.29
CA LEU A 228 25.88 -20.87 27.88
C LEU A 228 25.88 -19.64 26.94
N PRO A 229 26.42 -19.73 25.72
CA PRO A 229 26.74 -18.53 24.94
C PRO A 229 25.53 -17.88 24.26
N THR A 230 25.13 -16.70 24.75
CA THR A 230 24.47 -15.64 23.98
C THR A 230 23.26 -16.08 23.14
N SER A 231 22.40 -16.95 23.69
CA SER A 231 21.08 -17.23 23.10
C SER A 231 20.18 -16.00 23.17
N TRP A 232 19.45 -15.71 22.09
CA TRP A 232 18.38 -14.70 22.09
C TRP A 232 17.07 -15.40 21.73
N GLY A 233 16.25 -15.72 22.75
CA GLY A 233 15.14 -16.65 22.57
C GLY A 233 15.60 -17.98 21.95
N HIS A 234 14.98 -18.39 20.84
CA HIS A 234 15.31 -19.64 20.12
C HIS A 234 16.46 -19.52 19.10
N PHE A 235 17.26 -18.45 19.15
CA PHE A 235 18.41 -18.27 18.26
C PHE A 235 19.75 -18.38 18.99
N LEU A 236 20.62 -19.27 18.49
CA LEU A 236 22.05 -19.29 18.85
C LEU A 236 22.81 -18.28 17.98
N VAL A 237 23.82 -17.60 18.53
CA VAL A 237 24.61 -16.59 17.78
C VAL A 237 26.06 -17.07 17.61
N LYS A 238 26.50 -17.27 16.36
CA LYS A 238 27.90 -17.58 16.03
C LYS A 238 28.76 -16.31 16.00
N PRO A 239 30.05 -16.38 16.36
CA PRO A 239 31.01 -15.34 16.01
C PRO A 239 31.21 -15.31 14.49
N PRO A 240 31.29 -14.13 13.84
CA PRO A 240 31.56 -14.05 12.41
C PRO A 240 33.04 -14.31 12.12
N SER A 241 33.34 -14.91 10.97
CA SER A 241 34.72 -14.94 10.43
C SER A 241 35.20 -13.56 10.02
N GLU A 242 36.51 -13.41 9.78
CA GLU A 242 37.15 -12.12 9.45
C GLU A 242 36.45 -11.41 8.26
N THR A 243 36.12 -12.16 7.20
CA THR A 243 35.40 -11.69 6.01
C THR A 243 34.05 -11.05 6.33
N TYR A 244 33.32 -11.59 7.31
CA TYR A 244 31.98 -11.12 7.71
C TYR A 244 31.99 -10.26 8.98
N SER A 245 33.16 -10.02 9.59
CA SER A 245 33.32 -9.27 10.83
C SER A 245 32.98 -7.77 10.72
N ASN A 246 33.06 -7.20 9.51
CA ASN A 246 32.83 -5.78 9.23
C ASN A 246 31.43 -5.33 9.75
N PRO A 247 31.34 -4.28 10.59
CA PRO A 247 30.06 -3.79 11.14
C PRO A 247 28.95 -3.52 10.13
N THR A 248 29.25 -3.24 8.86
CA THR A 248 28.25 -3.02 7.79
C THR A 248 27.91 -4.29 6.98
N ALA A 249 28.61 -5.40 7.16
CA ALA A 249 28.45 -6.62 6.37
C ALA A 249 26.99 -7.12 6.34
N PRO A 250 26.44 -7.51 5.17
CA PRO A 250 25.06 -8.03 5.09
C PRO A 250 24.81 -9.25 5.97
N ALA A 251 25.79 -10.16 6.11
CA ALA A 251 25.68 -11.35 6.95
C ALA A 251 25.35 -11.06 8.43
N LEU A 252 25.71 -9.89 8.95
CA LEU A 252 25.39 -9.47 10.31
C LEU A 252 23.99 -8.86 10.47
N HIS A 253 23.14 -8.85 9.43
CA HIS A 253 21.84 -8.19 9.45
C HIS A 253 20.89 -8.77 10.50
N ALA A 254 20.70 -10.10 10.53
CA ALA A 254 19.91 -10.75 11.58
C ALA A 254 20.43 -10.43 12.99
N ARG A 255 21.75 -10.47 13.20
CA ARG A 255 22.37 -10.11 14.49
C ARG A 255 22.08 -8.66 14.88
N ARG A 256 22.21 -7.71 13.94
CA ARG A 256 21.88 -6.29 14.16
C ARG A 256 20.40 -6.07 14.46
N ILE A 257 19.48 -6.78 13.80
CA ILE A 257 18.03 -6.68 14.08
C ILE A 257 17.72 -7.13 15.50
N VAL A 258 18.22 -8.30 15.93
CA VAL A 258 18.02 -8.82 17.29
C VAL A 258 18.59 -7.86 18.34
N GLN A 259 19.83 -7.40 18.13
CA GLN A 259 20.50 -6.43 19.03
C GLN A 259 19.80 -5.07 19.08
N TRP A 260 19.18 -4.62 17.98
CA TRP A 260 18.48 -3.32 17.91
C TRP A 260 17.09 -3.34 18.54
N LEU A 261 16.37 -4.46 18.45
CA LEU A 261 15.03 -4.60 19.03
C LEU A 261 15.06 -4.75 20.55
N GLY A 262 16.00 -5.53 21.09
CA GLY A 262 16.11 -5.85 22.52
C GLY A 262 14.77 -6.35 23.11
N ASP A 263 14.50 -6.03 24.38
CA ASP A 263 13.23 -6.42 25.03
C ASP A 263 12.15 -5.36 24.95
N LYS A 264 12.54 -4.09 24.82
CA LYS A 264 11.63 -2.94 24.92
C LYS A 264 10.97 -2.53 23.61
N TYR A 265 11.48 -2.97 22.46
CA TYR A 265 10.95 -2.58 21.14
C TYR A 265 10.39 -3.74 20.30
N ARG A 266 10.28 -4.97 20.85
CA ARG A 266 9.59 -6.08 20.18
C ARG A 266 8.06 -5.82 20.15
N PRO A 267 7.44 -5.60 18.96
CA PRO A 267 6.09 -5.03 18.88
C PRO A 267 4.97 -6.08 18.99
N THR A 268 5.27 -7.33 18.65
CA THR A 268 4.30 -8.44 18.70
C THR A 268 4.26 -9.01 20.11
N SER A 269 3.07 -9.12 20.73
CA SER A 269 2.91 -9.65 22.09
C SER A 269 2.62 -11.16 22.08
N ALA A 270 3.37 -11.94 22.86
CA ALA A 270 3.16 -13.38 22.99
C ALA A 270 1.70 -13.73 23.36
N ILE A 271 1.15 -13.11 24.40
CA ILE A 271 -0.23 -13.31 24.87
C ILE A 271 -1.25 -13.08 23.75
N LYS A 272 -1.10 -12.00 22.96
CA LYS A 272 -2.00 -11.71 21.82
C LYS A 272 -1.85 -12.70 20.67
N CYS A 273 -0.68 -13.30 20.52
CA CYS A 273 -0.45 -14.35 19.53
C CYS A 273 -1.04 -15.69 19.99
N ALA A 274 -0.82 -16.06 21.25
CA ALA A 274 -1.41 -17.24 21.88
C ALA A 274 -2.94 -17.21 21.77
N GLU A 275 -3.58 -16.09 22.12
CA GLU A 275 -5.03 -15.89 22.02
C GLU A 275 -5.56 -16.02 20.56
N LEU A 276 -4.86 -15.45 19.57
CA LEU A 276 -5.22 -15.63 18.15
C LEU A 276 -4.99 -17.07 17.65
N VAL A 277 -3.98 -17.76 18.16
CA VAL A 277 -3.69 -19.17 17.82
C VAL A 277 -4.67 -20.12 18.53
N TRP A 278 -5.14 -19.77 19.73
CA TRP A 278 -6.25 -20.45 20.40
C TRP A 278 -7.55 -20.31 19.60
N GLN A 279 -7.89 -19.08 19.15
CA GLN A 279 -9.01 -18.85 18.24
C GLN A 279 -8.85 -19.59 16.90
N LEU A 280 -7.63 -19.74 16.37
CA LEU A 280 -7.36 -20.61 15.19
C LEU A 280 -7.65 -22.09 15.47
N GLY A 281 -7.56 -22.55 16.71
CA GLY A 281 -7.97 -23.90 17.10
C GLY A 281 -9.47 -24.12 16.91
N HIS A 282 -10.27 -23.15 17.36
CA HIS A 282 -11.73 -23.24 17.46
C HIS A 282 -12.51 -22.71 16.25
N CYS A 283 -11.90 -21.95 15.34
CA CYS A 283 -12.61 -21.32 14.21
C CYS A 283 -13.01 -22.33 13.11
N SER A 284 -14.15 -22.12 12.43
CA SER A 284 -14.61 -23.08 11.41
C SER A 284 -13.75 -23.06 10.13
N TYR A 285 -13.24 -21.89 9.72
CA TYR A 285 -12.53 -21.69 8.45
C TYR A 285 -11.14 -21.05 8.65
N PRO A 286 -10.12 -21.84 9.06
CA PRO A 286 -8.77 -21.33 9.26
C PRO A 286 -8.08 -20.98 7.91
N PRO A 287 -7.25 -19.91 7.86
CA PRO A 287 -6.38 -19.65 6.72
C PRO A 287 -5.18 -20.61 6.69
N LEU A 288 -4.58 -20.82 5.50
CA LEU A 288 -3.32 -21.55 5.37
C LEU A 288 -2.16 -20.81 6.05
N ARG A 289 -2.11 -19.46 5.98
CA ARG A 289 -1.05 -18.63 6.57
C ARG A 289 -1.64 -17.57 7.49
N LEU A 290 -1.11 -17.43 8.72
CA LEU A 290 -1.44 -16.34 9.65
C LEU A 290 -0.19 -15.55 10.04
N LEU A 291 -0.08 -14.35 9.48
CA LEU A 291 0.96 -13.36 9.73
C LEU A 291 0.75 -12.64 11.07
N LEU A 292 1.68 -12.76 12.02
CA LEU A 292 1.57 -12.19 13.37
C LEU A 292 2.58 -11.05 13.62
N GLY A 293 2.18 -9.84 13.20
CA GLY A 293 2.89 -8.58 13.44
C GLY A 293 2.95 -7.67 12.21
N SER A 294 2.96 -6.35 12.39
CA SER A 294 3.03 -5.39 11.27
C SER A 294 4.26 -5.60 10.39
N TYR A 295 5.44 -5.73 11.02
CA TYR A 295 6.70 -6.00 10.34
C TYR A 295 6.69 -7.28 9.51
N ALA A 296 5.98 -8.33 9.97
CA ALA A 296 5.83 -9.59 9.21
C ALA A 296 5.00 -9.36 7.94
N ILE A 297 3.83 -8.72 8.10
CA ILE A 297 2.91 -8.39 7.01
C ILE A 297 3.57 -7.49 5.97
N GLU A 298 4.36 -6.50 6.39
CA GLU A 298 5.05 -5.57 5.50
C GLU A 298 6.21 -6.24 4.75
N SER A 299 7.09 -6.98 5.46
CA SER A 299 8.23 -7.66 4.85
C SER A 299 7.80 -8.71 3.81
N ILE A 300 6.74 -9.48 4.11
CA ILE A 300 6.24 -10.51 3.19
C ILE A 300 5.48 -9.90 2.01
N ARG A 301 4.69 -8.83 2.22
CA ARG A 301 4.07 -8.07 1.11
C ARG A 301 5.12 -7.57 0.12
N ASP A 302 6.25 -7.08 0.61
CA ASP A 302 7.28 -6.50 -0.25
C ASP A 302 8.15 -7.57 -0.91
N ARG A 303 8.40 -8.74 -0.29
CA ARG A 303 8.97 -9.89 -1.01
C ARG A 303 8.01 -10.43 -2.08
N MET A 304 6.72 -10.58 -1.80
CA MET A 304 5.74 -11.03 -2.80
C MET A 304 5.66 -10.09 -4.00
N ARG A 305 5.78 -8.77 -3.77
CA ARG A 305 5.90 -7.78 -4.85
C ARG A 305 7.17 -8.00 -5.67
N SER A 306 8.32 -8.14 -5.02
CA SER A 306 9.60 -8.44 -5.68
C SER A 306 9.56 -9.71 -6.50
N VAL A 307 8.92 -10.80 -6.02
CA VAL A 307 8.73 -12.04 -6.80
C VAL A 307 7.86 -11.79 -8.03
N THR A 308 6.82 -10.96 -7.90
CA THR A 308 5.92 -10.63 -9.02
C THR A 308 6.61 -9.77 -10.06
N GLU A 309 7.40 -8.78 -9.63
CA GLU A 309 8.20 -7.91 -10.50
C GLU A 309 9.27 -8.74 -11.25
N GLU A 310 9.98 -9.62 -10.55
CA GLU A 310 10.95 -10.58 -11.11
C GLU A 310 10.30 -11.52 -12.14
N LEU A 311 9.15 -12.12 -11.83
CA LEU A 311 8.39 -12.97 -12.75
C LEU A 311 7.94 -12.22 -14.02
N GLU A 312 7.45 -10.99 -13.86
CA GLU A 312 6.95 -10.16 -14.95
C GLU A 312 8.04 -9.68 -15.91
N ASP A 313 9.29 -9.52 -15.44
CA ASP A 313 10.45 -9.24 -16.29
C ASP A 313 10.85 -10.50 -17.10
N TRP A 314 11.00 -11.66 -16.44
CA TRP A 314 11.51 -12.88 -17.07
C TRP A 314 10.48 -13.68 -17.89
N LYS A 315 9.17 -13.43 -17.75
CA LYS A 315 8.10 -14.20 -18.44
C LYS A 315 8.22 -14.29 -19.96
N HIS A 316 8.97 -13.39 -20.60
CA HIS A 316 9.20 -13.41 -22.04
C HIS A 316 10.02 -14.63 -22.51
N LEU A 317 10.66 -15.36 -21.59
CA LEU A 317 11.34 -16.63 -21.82
C LEU A 317 10.41 -17.85 -21.75
N ASN A 318 9.08 -17.68 -21.74
CA ASN A 318 8.17 -18.81 -21.87
C ASN A 318 8.21 -19.35 -23.31
N PHE A 319 8.45 -20.66 -23.44
CA PHE A 319 8.29 -21.38 -24.69
C PHE A 319 6.90 -22.03 -24.68
N PRO A 320 5.94 -21.57 -25.50
CA PRO A 320 4.70 -22.31 -25.68
C PRO A 320 5.02 -23.69 -26.26
N ALA A 321 4.39 -24.74 -25.75
CA ALA A 321 4.47 -26.05 -26.38
C ALA A 321 3.96 -25.92 -27.83
N GLY A 322 4.78 -26.38 -28.78
CA GLY A 322 4.38 -26.40 -30.18
C GLY A 322 3.20 -27.34 -30.41
N PRO A 323 2.41 -27.14 -31.47
CA PRO A 323 1.54 -28.22 -31.95
C PRO A 323 2.40 -29.44 -32.32
N GLU A 324 1.85 -30.63 -32.12
CA GLU A 324 2.48 -31.88 -32.54
C GLU A 324 2.60 -31.95 -34.08
N ASP A 325 3.50 -32.80 -34.60
CA ASP A 325 3.92 -32.84 -36.02
C ASP A 325 2.86 -33.41 -37.00
N ASP A 326 1.69 -32.77 -37.08
CA ASP A 326 0.57 -33.12 -37.97
C ASP A 326 0.70 -32.47 -39.37
N ARG A 327 1.90 -32.50 -40.00
CA ARG A 327 2.16 -31.83 -41.31
C ARG A 327 3.05 -32.57 -42.33
N GLU A 328 2.94 -33.90 -42.43
CA GLU A 328 3.29 -34.61 -43.68
C GLU A 328 2.11 -35.42 -44.23
N ALA A 329 1.07 -34.71 -44.68
CA ALA A 329 -0.12 -35.30 -45.29
C ALA A 329 -0.67 -34.47 -46.46
N GLY A 330 0.09 -34.42 -47.57
CA GLY A 330 -0.42 -34.17 -48.92
C GLY A 330 -0.63 -32.72 -49.37
N GLU A 331 0.18 -32.30 -50.34
CA GLU A 331 -0.35 -31.64 -51.55
C GLU A 331 0.58 -31.95 -52.75
N GLU A 332 0.06 -32.62 -53.78
CA GLU A 332 0.82 -32.96 -54.99
C GLU A 332 0.80 -31.81 -56.00
N ALA A 333 1.97 -31.43 -56.54
CA ALA A 333 2.06 -30.49 -57.67
C ALA A 333 3.26 -30.76 -58.58
N ALA A 334 3.09 -31.70 -59.53
CA ALA A 334 3.80 -31.85 -60.81
C ALA A 334 5.35 -31.83 -60.86
N MET A 335 5.95 -32.95 -61.29
CA MET A 335 7.26 -32.96 -61.95
C MET A 335 7.22 -32.23 -63.31
N PRO A 336 8.39 -31.81 -63.83
CA PRO A 336 8.82 -32.45 -65.09
C PRO A 336 10.27 -33.00 -65.05
N ASP A 337 10.62 -33.71 -66.13
CA ASP A 337 11.75 -34.63 -66.27
C ASP A 337 13.18 -34.11 -65.99
N ALA A 338 13.89 -34.92 -65.19
CA ALA A 338 15.16 -35.61 -65.48
C ALA A 338 16.39 -34.91 -66.11
N ASN A 339 17.54 -35.39 -65.60
CA ASN A 339 18.85 -35.60 -66.24
C ASN A 339 19.99 -34.59 -65.94
N GLU A 340 21.20 -35.05 -66.26
CA GLU A 340 22.53 -34.43 -66.15
C GLU A 340 23.17 -34.35 -64.74
N ALA A 341 24.31 -35.03 -64.67
CA ALA A 341 25.10 -35.33 -63.49
C ALA A 341 26.23 -34.31 -63.21
N ALA A 342 26.91 -34.56 -62.09
CA ALA A 342 28.34 -34.32 -61.81
C ALA A 342 28.81 -32.99 -61.18
N SER A 343 29.64 -33.15 -60.13
CA SER A 343 30.60 -32.20 -59.54
C SER A 343 30.02 -30.98 -58.79
N ALA A 344 30.55 -30.53 -57.64
CA ALA A 344 31.71 -30.98 -56.86
C ALA A 344 31.59 -30.61 -55.35
N ASP A 345 32.18 -31.43 -54.49
CA ASP A 345 32.80 -31.02 -53.21
C ASP A 345 34.34 -30.99 -53.43
N PRO A 346 35.10 -30.06 -52.84
CA PRO A 346 35.94 -30.49 -51.70
C PRO A 346 36.26 -29.40 -50.65
N ARG A 347 35.81 -29.59 -49.39
CA ARG A 347 36.64 -29.76 -48.15
C ARG A 347 35.83 -29.57 -46.86
N PHE A 348 35.86 -30.46 -45.85
CA PHE A 348 36.98 -30.93 -44.98
C PHE A 348 37.56 -29.84 -44.03
N ASN A 349 37.80 -30.08 -42.74
CA ASN A 349 37.54 -31.29 -41.90
C ASN A 349 37.62 -31.00 -40.39
N PHE A 350 37.22 -32.01 -39.58
CA PHE A 350 37.70 -32.49 -38.25
C PHE A 350 36.54 -32.79 -37.26
N HIS A 351 36.43 -33.90 -36.48
CA HIS A 351 37.33 -34.95 -35.93
C HIS A 351 38.31 -34.44 -34.83
N ASP A 352 38.59 -35.16 -33.72
CA ASP A 352 38.30 -36.54 -33.30
C ASP A 352 37.71 -36.57 -31.86
N ARG A 353 36.78 -37.48 -31.54
CA ARG A 353 36.99 -38.78 -30.83
C ARG A 353 37.95 -38.77 -29.64
N PHE A 354 37.48 -39.35 -28.53
CA PHE A 354 38.08 -40.58 -27.99
C PHE A 354 36.97 -41.51 -27.49
N VAL A 355 37.25 -42.81 -27.43
CA VAL A 355 36.29 -43.90 -27.14
C VAL A 355 36.96 -44.86 -26.17
N ASP A 356 36.19 -45.46 -25.24
CA ASP A 356 36.51 -46.80 -24.78
C ASP A 356 35.28 -47.62 -24.35
N ARG A 357 35.28 -48.91 -24.70
CA ARG A 357 34.29 -49.96 -24.37
C ARG A 357 34.90 -51.34 -24.65
N PRO A 358 34.75 -52.29 -23.73
CA PRO A 358 34.16 -53.60 -24.11
C PRO A 358 32.89 -53.89 -23.25
N VAL A 359 31.79 -54.46 -23.77
CA VAL A 359 31.56 -55.88 -24.14
C VAL A 359 31.79 -56.82 -22.93
N GLY A 360 30.82 -57.60 -22.43
CA GLY A 360 29.39 -57.81 -22.73
C GLY A 360 28.78 -58.70 -21.62
N THR A 361 27.58 -59.30 -21.67
CA THR A 361 26.47 -59.48 -22.65
C THR A 361 25.15 -59.68 -21.80
N MET A 362 23.94 -60.09 -22.22
CA MET A 362 23.40 -60.63 -23.48
C MET A 362 21.88 -60.28 -23.64
N THR A 363 21.00 -61.29 -23.87
CA THR A 363 19.52 -61.26 -24.03
C THR A 363 18.78 -61.39 -22.67
N ASP A 364 17.47 -61.14 -22.52
CA ASP A 364 16.35 -61.48 -23.42
C ASP A 364 15.01 -60.74 -23.12
N LYS A 365 14.10 -60.76 -24.10
CA LYS A 365 12.62 -60.54 -24.07
C LYS A 365 11.98 -59.20 -23.61
N LYS A 366 11.19 -58.68 -24.55
CA LYS A 366 9.85 -58.03 -24.46
C LYS A 366 9.32 -57.53 -23.10
N ASN A 367 8.77 -56.32 -23.13
CA ASN A 367 7.44 -56.05 -22.56
C ASN A 367 6.50 -55.59 -23.69
N GLU A 368 5.27 -56.07 -23.69
CA GLU A 368 4.14 -55.62 -24.53
C GLU A 368 3.09 -54.95 -23.62
N ASP A 369 2.24 -54.10 -24.18
CA ASP A 369 1.33 -53.25 -23.41
C ASP A 369 0.32 -54.02 -22.56
N TYR A 370 0.14 -53.58 -21.30
CA TYR A 370 -0.96 -54.01 -20.44
C TYR A 370 -1.97 -52.89 -20.22
N VAL A 371 -2.95 -52.83 -21.11
CA VAL A 371 -4.13 -51.96 -20.97
C VAL A 371 -5.05 -52.52 -19.88
N VAL A 372 -5.08 -51.87 -18.71
CA VAL A 372 -6.05 -52.20 -17.65
C VAL A 372 -7.40 -51.57 -17.98
N ARG A 373 -8.29 -52.35 -18.59
CA ARG A 373 -9.72 -52.03 -18.62
C ARG A 373 -10.34 -52.35 -17.26
N MET A 374 -10.60 -51.33 -16.45
CA MET A 374 -11.79 -51.35 -15.61
C MET A 374 -12.99 -51.12 -16.51
N GLY A 375 -13.99 -52.00 -16.44
CA GLY A 375 -15.33 -51.71 -16.92
C GLY A 375 -16.24 -51.37 -15.74
N ASP A 376 -17.43 -50.88 -16.03
CA ASP A 376 -18.61 -51.19 -15.23
C ASP A 376 -19.86 -51.03 -16.10
N ASP A 377 -20.91 -51.78 -15.75
CA ASP A 377 -22.19 -51.77 -16.46
C ASP A 377 -23.06 -50.55 -16.08
N ASN A 378 -24.12 -50.32 -16.87
CA ASN A 378 -25.08 -49.22 -16.67
C ASN A 378 -25.58 -49.10 -15.22
N TYR A 379 -25.54 -47.89 -14.64
CA TYR A 379 -26.66 -47.41 -13.84
C TYR A 379 -26.92 -45.90 -13.97
N ASP A 380 -28.20 -45.62 -14.21
CA ASP A 380 -28.98 -44.37 -14.23
C ASP A 380 -28.44 -42.99 -14.62
N LYS A 381 -29.37 -42.23 -15.23
CA LYS A 381 -29.22 -40.80 -15.53
C LYS A 381 -29.96 -39.98 -14.48
N ASN A 382 -29.25 -39.11 -13.75
CA ASN A 382 -29.57 -37.67 -13.61
C ASN A 382 -28.68 -36.97 -12.56
N GLU A 383 -28.66 -35.64 -12.62
CA GLU A 383 -28.16 -34.69 -11.60
C GLU A 383 -26.68 -34.77 -11.17
N LYS A 384 -25.83 -33.99 -11.85
CA LYS A 384 -25.07 -32.88 -11.22
C LYS A 384 -24.48 -31.93 -12.28
N PRO A 385 -24.30 -30.63 -11.98
CA PRO A 385 -23.73 -29.66 -12.91
C PRO A 385 -22.22 -29.90 -13.11
N SER A 386 -21.75 -29.81 -14.35
CA SER A 386 -20.34 -29.93 -14.69
C SER A 386 -19.53 -28.74 -14.15
N PHE A 387 -18.35 -29.02 -13.58
CA PHE A 387 -17.44 -28.02 -13.04
C PHE A 387 -16.75 -27.26 -14.17
N GLN A 388 -17.41 -26.22 -14.71
CA GLN A 388 -16.77 -25.28 -15.63
C GLN A 388 -16.02 -24.19 -14.83
N PRO A 389 -14.68 -24.12 -14.89
CA PRO A 389 -13.97 -22.95 -14.39
C PRO A 389 -14.38 -21.74 -15.22
N ARG A 390 -14.79 -20.63 -14.57
CA ARG A 390 -15.06 -19.37 -15.26
C ARG A 390 -13.78 -18.89 -15.94
N SER A 391 -13.79 -18.81 -17.26
CA SER A 391 -12.76 -18.10 -18.01
C SER A 391 -12.69 -16.63 -17.56
N PRO A 392 -11.49 -16.09 -17.25
CA PRO A 392 -11.35 -14.68 -16.93
C PRO A 392 -11.65 -13.82 -18.17
N PRO A 393 -12.08 -12.55 -17.99
CA PRO A 393 -12.24 -11.65 -19.12
C PRO A 393 -10.89 -11.41 -19.83
N PRO A 394 -10.88 -11.21 -21.16
CA PRO A 394 -9.64 -11.04 -21.91
C PRO A 394 -8.90 -9.78 -21.47
N MET A 395 -7.70 -9.95 -20.90
CA MET A 395 -6.83 -8.82 -20.57
C MET A 395 -6.18 -8.26 -21.84
N ALA A 396 -6.33 -6.95 -22.05
CA ALA A 396 -5.81 -6.26 -23.23
C ALA A 396 -4.27 -6.14 -23.17
N TYR A 397 -3.60 -6.51 -24.26
CA TYR A 397 -2.16 -6.35 -24.44
C TYR A 397 -1.74 -4.87 -24.31
N GLY A 398 -0.78 -4.55 -23.42
CA GLY A 398 -0.72 -3.21 -22.82
C GLY A 398 0.64 -2.61 -22.43
N SER A 399 1.77 -3.04 -23.03
CA SER A 399 3.11 -2.41 -22.98
C SER A 399 3.82 -2.23 -21.62
N SER A 400 5.04 -2.79 -21.52
CA SER A 400 5.94 -2.70 -20.34
C SER A 400 6.40 -1.28 -19.98
N GLN A 401 6.37 -0.32 -20.91
CA GLN A 401 6.70 1.09 -20.61
C GLN A 401 5.71 1.77 -19.65
N LEU A 402 4.51 1.21 -19.42
CA LEU A 402 3.56 1.84 -18.49
C LEU A 402 3.99 1.72 -17.01
N HIS A 403 4.70 0.66 -16.61
CA HIS A 403 4.85 0.35 -15.18
C HIS A 403 5.77 1.33 -14.43
N SER A 404 6.85 1.79 -15.08
CA SER A 404 7.72 2.86 -14.57
C SER A 404 7.01 4.22 -14.57
N LEU A 405 6.20 4.50 -15.60
CA LEU A 405 5.33 5.68 -15.64
C LEU A 405 4.27 5.65 -14.53
N GLU A 406 3.74 4.49 -14.17
CA GLU A 406 2.71 4.37 -13.11
C GLU A 406 3.31 4.49 -11.70
N GLN A 407 4.58 4.08 -11.48
CA GLN A 407 5.31 4.42 -10.26
C GLN A 407 5.56 5.93 -10.15
N LEU A 408 5.97 6.58 -11.25
CA LEU A 408 6.13 8.04 -11.31
C LEU A 408 4.79 8.76 -11.06
N GLU A 409 3.69 8.31 -11.68
CA GLU A 409 2.33 8.82 -11.51
C GLU A 409 1.85 8.75 -10.05
N LYS A 410 2.28 7.74 -9.29
CA LYS A 410 1.89 7.59 -7.87
C LYS A 410 2.76 8.39 -6.90
N SER A 411 3.83 9.07 -7.36
CA SER A 411 4.81 9.73 -6.49
C SER A 411 4.41 11.18 -6.11
N PRO A 412 4.20 11.49 -4.80
CA PRO A 412 3.82 12.84 -4.37
C PRO A 412 4.85 13.95 -4.70
N PRO A 413 6.19 13.76 -4.55
CA PRO A 413 7.15 14.82 -4.83
C PRO A 413 7.18 15.26 -6.30
N LEU A 414 7.05 14.30 -7.24
CA LEU A 414 7.06 14.59 -8.67
C LEU A 414 5.82 15.38 -9.10
N SER A 415 4.65 14.99 -8.58
CA SER A 415 3.39 15.69 -8.83
C SER A 415 3.42 17.14 -8.31
N ILE A 416 4.03 17.36 -7.14
CA ILE A 416 4.31 18.69 -6.58
C ILE A 416 5.24 19.49 -7.50
N ALA A 417 6.35 18.91 -7.96
CA ALA A 417 7.31 19.58 -8.84
C ALA A 417 6.70 19.95 -10.21
N ALA A 418 5.93 19.04 -10.81
CA ALA A 418 5.23 19.27 -12.08
C ALA A 418 4.14 20.35 -11.96
N TYR A 419 3.41 20.38 -10.83
CA TYR A 419 2.47 21.45 -10.53
C TYR A 419 3.18 22.81 -10.35
N CYS A 420 4.30 22.88 -9.63
CA CYS A 420 5.08 24.11 -9.50
C CYS A 420 5.56 24.64 -10.86
N LEU A 421 6.17 23.78 -11.67
CA LEU A 421 6.72 24.15 -12.98
C LEU A 421 5.62 24.63 -13.95
N SER A 422 4.51 23.89 -14.04
CA SER A 422 3.37 24.28 -14.87
C SER A 422 2.69 25.56 -14.38
N SER A 423 2.61 25.80 -13.05
CA SER A 423 2.05 27.02 -12.48
C SER A 423 2.95 28.25 -12.67
N ILE A 424 4.29 28.10 -12.62
CA ILE A 424 5.23 29.17 -12.99
C ILE A 424 5.10 29.50 -14.47
N SER A 425 5.16 28.48 -15.34
CA SER A 425 5.01 28.63 -16.79
C SER A 425 3.70 29.33 -17.15
N MET A 426 2.57 28.87 -16.60
CA MET A 426 1.26 29.48 -16.80
C MET A 426 1.23 30.95 -16.35
N THR A 427 1.91 31.30 -15.26
CA THR A 427 1.97 32.68 -14.77
C THR A 427 2.80 33.57 -15.69
N VAL A 428 3.93 33.07 -16.21
CA VAL A 428 4.77 33.80 -17.19
C VAL A 428 4.02 33.99 -18.51
N VAL A 429 3.34 32.95 -19.02
CA VAL A 429 2.58 33.03 -20.28
C VAL A 429 1.35 33.94 -20.13
N ASN A 430 0.57 33.80 -19.06
CA ASN A 430 -0.52 34.73 -18.75
C ASN A 430 0.01 36.17 -18.66
N LYS A 431 1.12 36.42 -17.94
CA LYS A 431 1.72 37.75 -17.86
C LYS A 431 2.12 38.26 -19.25
N TYR A 432 2.80 37.46 -20.08
CA TYR A 432 3.21 37.87 -21.42
C TYR A 432 2.04 38.28 -22.32
N VAL A 433 0.93 37.52 -22.28
CA VAL A 433 -0.25 37.76 -23.12
C VAL A 433 -1.14 38.88 -22.58
N VAL A 434 -1.23 39.06 -21.25
CA VAL A 434 -2.17 39.97 -20.59
C VAL A 434 -1.52 41.30 -20.14
N SER A 435 -0.20 41.47 -20.21
CA SER A 435 0.50 42.73 -19.85
C SER A 435 0.27 43.91 -20.83
N GLY A 436 -0.69 43.80 -21.75
CA GLY A 436 -1.20 44.95 -22.48
C GLY A 436 -1.85 45.95 -21.51
N SER A 437 -1.58 47.24 -21.65
CA SER A 437 -1.89 48.29 -20.66
C SER A 437 -3.38 48.47 -20.33
N PHE A 438 -4.30 47.81 -21.05
CA PHE A 438 -5.74 47.98 -20.92
C PHE A 438 -6.56 46.68 -20.96
N TRP A 439 -5.95 45.49 -20.76
CA TRP A 439 -6.68 44.22 -20.87
C TRP A 439 -7.80 44.09 -19.83
N ASN A 440 -9.02 43.81 -20.28
CA ASN A 440 -10.17 43.60 -19.38
C ASN A 440 -11.07 42.39 -19.71
N LEU A 441 -10.86 41.72 -20.85
CA LEU A 441 -11.63 40.55 -21.31
C LEU A 441 -11.09 39.24 -20.70
N ASN A 442 -11.27 39.06 -19.39
CA ASN A 442 -10.71 37.97 -18.59
C ASN A 442 -11.51 36.66 -18.71
N PHE A 443 -12.85 36.71 -18.66
CA PHE A 443 -13.70 35.53 -18.86
C PHE A 443 -13.67 35.06 -20.31
N PHE A 444 -13.61 35.99 -21.28
CA PHE A 444 -13.36 35.64 -22.67
C PHE A 444 -12.00 34.94 -22.84
N TYR A 445 -10.92 35.47 -22.26
CA TYR A 445 -9.59 34.84 -22.27
C TYR A 445 -9.61 33.40 -21.73
N LEU A 446 -10.24 33.20 -20.56
CA LEU A 446 -10.42 31.88 -19.95
C LEU A 446 -11.29 30.95 -20.81
N THR A 447 -12.28 31.49 -21.52
CA THR A 447 -13.11 30.73 -22.48
C THR A 447 -12.25 30.23 -23.64
N VAL A 448 -11.41 31.10 -24.23
CA VAL A 448 -10.48 30.71 -25.31
C VAL A 448 -9.50 29.64 -24.82
N GLN A 449 -8.95 29.79 -23.62
CA GLN A 449 -8.08 28.76 -23.00
C GLN A 449 -8.81 27.42 -22.85
N ALA A 450 -10.02 27.40 -22.28
CA ALA A 450 -10.79 26.18 -22.07
C ALA A 450 -11.21 25.51 -23.40
N VAL A 451 -11.56 26.29 -24.43
CA VAL A 451 -11.84 25.79 -25.78
C VAL A 451 -10.59 25.18 -26.41
N VAL A 452 -9.44 25.83 -26.31
CA VAL A 452 -8.15 25.30 -26.82
C VAL A 452 -7.73 24.03 -26.07
N CYS A 453 -7.92 23.96 -24.75
CA CYS A 453 -7.76 22.73 -23.98
C CYS A 453 -8.59 21.58 -24.56
N ILE A 454 -9.91 21.77 -24.69
CA ILE A 454 -10.83 20.72 -25.16
C ILE A 454 -10.55 20.32 -26.61
N GLY A 455 -10.27 21.29 -27.49
CA GLY A 455 -9.87 21.01 -28.88
C GLY A 455 -8.59 20.17 -28.96
N THR A 456 -7.57 20.54 -28.18
CA THR A 456 -6.28 19.82 -28.15
C THR A 456 -6.42 18.43 -27.54
N ILE A 457 -7.18 18.26 -26.44
CA ILE A 457 -7.46 16.94 -25.84
C ILE A 457 -8.21 16.04 -26.84
N THR A 458 -9.17 16.60 -27.59
CA THR A 458 -9.94 15.86 -28.59
C THR A 458 -9.06 15.44 -29.78
N LEU A 459 -8.18 16.33 -30.26
CA LEU A 459 -7.20 16.04 -31.30
C LEU A 459 -6.20 14.97 -30.85
N CYS A 460 -5.63 15.08 -29.65
CA CYS A 460 -4.72 14.08 -29.08
C CYS A 460 -5.40 12.71 -28.84
N LYS A 461 -6.72 12.67 -28.66
CA LYS A 461 -7.50 11.41 -28.65
C LYS A 461 -7.68 10.84 -30.06
N GLN A 462 -7.98 11.68 -31.06
CA GLN A 462 -8.07 11.27 -32.46
C GLN A 462 -6.72 10.77 -33.02
N LEU A 463 -5.61 11.37 -32.60
CA LEU A 463 -4.24 10.95 -32.94
C LEU A 463 -3.72 9.76 -32.10
N GLY A 464 -4.56 9.14 -31.26
CA GLY A 464 -4.20 7.95 -30.47
C GLY A 464 -3.22 8.19 -29.31
N MET A 465 -2.79 9.44 -29.05
CA MET A 465 -1.88 9.79 -27.96
C MET A 465 -2.54 9.61 -26.59
N ILE A 466 -3.82 9.95 -26.46
CA ILE A 466 -4.60 9.77 -25.22
C ILE A 466 -5.43 8.49 -25.32
N LYS A 467 -4.83 7.36 -24.93
CA LYS A 467 -5.47 6.03 -24.94
C LYS A 467 -6.57 5.84 -23.88
N VAL A 468 -6.59 6.70 -22.83
CA VAL A 468 -7.51 6.57 -21.68
C VAL A 468 -8.17 7.92 -21.38
N LEU A 469 -9.28 8.19 -22.06
CA LEU A 469 -10.23 9.27 -21.72
C LEU A 469 -11.65 8.70 -21.86
N ALA A 470 -12.42 8.72 -20.77
CA ALA A 470 -13.77 8.17 -20.74
C ALA A 470 -14.71 8.78 -21.81
N PRO A 471 -15.76 8.07 -22.25
CA PRO A 471 -16.86 8.70 -22.98
C PRO A 471 -17.56 9.74 -22.10
N PHE A 472 -18.17 10.76 -22.73
CA PHE A 472 -18.94 11.76 -22.00
C PHE A 472 -20.18 11.11 -21.37
N ASP A 473 -20.34 11.32 -20.07
CA ASP A 473 -21.37 10.76 -19.21
C ASP A 473 -22.08 11.93 -18.51
N ALA A 474 -23.38 12.04 -18.72
CA ALA A 474 -24.17 13.18 -18.25
C ALA A 474 -24.36 13.19 -16.73
N ASP A 475 -24.33 12.02 -16.08
CA ASP A 475 -24.42 11.90 -14.64
C ASP A 475 -23.09 12.29 -13.97
N ARG A 476 -21.96 11.92 -14.58
CA ARG A 476 -20.63 12.46 -14.22
C ARG A 476 -20.60 13.96 -14.39
N ALA A 477 -21.09 14.48 -15.52
CA ALA A 477 -21.15 15.92 -15.78
C ALA A 477 -21.96 16.66 -14.70
N ARG A 478 -23.17 16.18 -14.39
CA ARG A 478 -24.06 16.77 -13.36
C ARG A 478 -23.45 16.76 -11.95
N LYS A 479 -22.68 15.70 -11.62
CA LYS A 479 -21.96 15.59 -10.34
C LYS A 479 -20.70 16.47 -10.27
N TRP A 480 -20.10 16.80 -11.41
CA TRP A 480 -18.93 17.69 -11.50
C TRP A 480 -19.27 19.18 -11.62
N PHE A 481 -20.39 19.52 -12.25
CA PHE A 481 -20.80 20.90 -12.54
C PHE A 481 -20.72 21.90 -11.36
N PRO A 482 -21.06 21.54 -10.10
CA PRO A 482 -20.87 22.42 -8.95
C PRO A 482 -19.41 22.82 -8.70
N ILE A 483 -18.44 21.96 -9.05
CA ILE A 483 -17.00 22.25 -8.95
C ILE A 483 -16.58 23.26 -10.02
N SER A 484 -17.13 23.14 -11.23
CA SER A 484 -16.92 24.12 -12.31
C SER A 484 -17.50 25.49 -11.97
N LEU A 485 -18.68 25.56 -11.33
CA LEU A 485 -19.21 26.82 -10.80
C LEU A 485 -18.30 27.42 -9.72
N LEU A 486 -17.79 26.61 -8.80
CA LEU A 486 -16.86 27.06 -7.76
C LEU A 486 -15.51 27.53 -8.32
N LEU A 487 -15.02 26.95 -9.42
CA LEU A 487 -13.83 27.42 -10.15
C LEU A 487 -14.05 28.84 -10.72
N VAL A 488 -15.14 29.05 -11.47
CA VAL A 488 -15.44 30.38 -12.05
C VAL A 488 -15.69 31.40 -10.95
N GLY A 489 -16.42 31.03 -9.88
CA GLY A 489 -16.63 31.86 -8.70
C GLY A 489 -15.33 32.23 -7.97
N MET A 490 -14.40 31.28 -7.80
CA MET A 490 -13.07 31.53 -7.23
C MET A 490 -12.26 32.51 -8.09
N ILE A 491 -12.30 32.36 -9.42
CA ILE A 491 -11.57 33.25 -10.33
C ILE A 491 -12.16 34.66 -10.24
N TYR A 492 -13.49 34.81 -10.40
CA TYR A 492 -14.15 36.11 -10.36
C TYR A 492 -13.92 36.86 -9.04
N THR A 493 -14.13 36.18 -7.91
CA THR A 493 -13.92 36.77 -6.58
C THR A 493 -12.45 37.10 -6.33
N SER A 494 -11.49 36.32 -6.87
CA SER A 494 -10.06 36.68 -6.84
C SER A 494 -9.81 37.96 -7.62
N THR A 495 -10.26 38.05 -8.87
CA THR A 495 -10.09 39.24 -9.73
C THR A 495 -10.74 40.47 -9.10
N LYS A 496 -11.95 40.36 -8.53
CA LYS A 496 -12.61 41.46 -7.82
C LYS A 496 -11.88 41.87 -6.55
N SER A 497 -11.40 40.94 -5.73
CA SER A 497 -10.60 41.29 -4.55
C SER A 497 -9.30 42.03 -4.91
N LEU A 498 -8.63 41.65 -6.01
CA LEU A 498 -7.43 42.31 -6.53
C LEU A 498 -7.68 43.68 -7.19
N GLN A 499 -8.94 44.04 -7.47
CA GLN A 499 -9.31 45.39 -7.93
C GLN A 499 -9.43 46.40 -6.77
N PHE A 500 -9.48 45.93 -5.52
CA PHE A 500 -9.72 46.76 -4.33
C PHE A 500 -8.68 46.58 -3.20
N LEU A 501 -7.98 45.43 -3.15
CA LEU A 501 -6.94 45.13 -2.17
C LEU A 501 -5.57 45.02 -2.84
N SER A 502 -4.53 45.52 -2.18
CA SER A 502 -3.15 45.35 -2.63
C SER A 502 -2.73 43.88 -2.64
N VAL A 503 -1.81 43.53 -3.53
CA VAL A 503 -1.31 42.15 -3.71
C VAL A 503 -0.82 41.50 -2.40
N PRO A 504 -0.14 42.21 -1.48
CA PRO A 504 0.23 41.62 -0.18
C PRO A 504 -0.97 41.31 0.71
N VAL A 505 -1.95 42.22 0.81
CA VAL A 505 -3.16 42.02 1.62
C VAL A 505 -3.98 40.83 1.08
N TYR A 506 -4.19 40.78 -0.24
CA TYR A 506 -4.76 39.62 -0.92
C TYR A 506 -4.01 38.31 -0.61
N THR A 507 -2.68 38.37 -0.50
CA THR A 507 -1.84 37.20 -0.18
C THR A 507 -1.98 36.76 1.28
N ILE A 508 -2.12 37.68 2.25
CA ILE A 508 -2.44 37.35 3.65
C ILE A 508 -3.74 36.53 3.73
N PHE A 509 -4.80 36.98 3.05
CA PHE A 509 -6.08 36.25 3.02
C PHE A 509 -6.00 34.93 2.22
N LYS A 510 -5.16 34.82 1.17
CA LYS A 510 -4.88 33.53 0.52
C LYS A 510 -4.20 32.54 1.48
N ASN A 511 -3.34 33.00 2.38
CA ASN A 511 -2.71 32.13 3.38
C ASN A 511 -3.70 31.73 4.48
N LEU A 512 -4.63 32.62 4.86
CA LEU A 512 -5.78 32.27 5.71
C LEU A 512 -6.67 31.19 5.07
N THR A 513 -6.83 31.19 3.73
CA THR A 513 -7.53 30.11 3.01
C THR A 513 -6.89 28.73 3.25
N ILE A 514 -5.56 28.64 3.37
CA ILE A 514 -4.88 27.36 3.66
C ILE A 514 -5.30 26.82 5.02
N ILE A 515 -5.47 27.69 6.03
CA ILE A 515 -5.94 27.33 7.37
C ILE A 515 -7.41 26.83 7.29
N VAL A 516 -8.28 27.54 6.57
CA VAL A 516 -9.67 27.11 6.34
C VAL A 516 -9.73 25.75 5.62
N ILE A 517 -8.85 25.52 4.65
CA ILE A 517 -8.73 24.23 3.95
C ILE A 517 -8.21 23.13 4.88
N ALA A 518 -7.27 23.41 5.79
CA ALA A 518 -6.76 22.42 6.75
C ALA A 518 -7.84 21.95 7.73
N TYR A 519 -8.62 22.88 8.30
CA TYR A 519 -9.75 22.53 9.17
C TYR A 519 -10.90 21.88 8.38
N GLY A 520 -11.20 22.35 7.17
CA GLY A 520 -12.19 21.71 6.29
C GLY A 520 -11.78 20.30 5.84
N GLU A 521 -10.48 20.04 5.66
CA GLU A 521 -9.96 18.71 5.35
C GLU A 521 -10.14 17.76 6.55
N VAL A 522 -9.86 18.21 7.77
CA VAL A 522 -10.17 17.48 9.01
C VAL A 522 -11.66 17.15 9.11
N LEU A 523 -12.53 18.14 8.92
CA LEU A 523 -13.99 17.99 9.04
C LEU A 523 -14.61 17.07 7.97
N TRP A 524 -14.04 17.03 6.75
CA TRP A 524 -14.63 16.27 5.63
C TRP A 524 -13.98 14.92 5.36
N PHE A 525 -12.76 14.67 5.84
CA PHE A 525 -12.01 13.43 5.56
C PHE A 525 -11.48 12.70 6.81
N GLY A 526 -11.55 13.30 8.00
CA GLY A 526 -11.13 12.67 9.26
C GLY A 526 -9.62 12.66 9.47
N GLY A 527 -9.13 13.51 10.38
CA GLY A 527 -7.71 13.60 10.73
C GLY A 527 -7.45 14.65 11.80
N SER A 528 -6.19 15.06 11.98
CA SER A 528 -5.82 16.13 12.91
C SER A 528 -4.76 17.07 12.30
N VAL A 529 -4.83 18.36 12.65
CA VAL A 529 -3.78 19.33 12.31
C VAL A 529 -2.76 19.32 13.44
N THR A 530 -1.51 18.91 13.17
CA THR A 530 -0.47 18.92 14.19
C THR A 530 -0.02 20.34 14.54
N PRO A 531 0.45 20.61 15.78
CA PRO A 531 0.97 21.92 16.17
C PRO A 531 2.09 22.43 15.26
N LEU A 532 2.91 21.52 14.71
CA LEU A 532 3.99 21.85 13.77
C LEU A 532 3.46 22.32 12.39
N ALA A 533 2.29 21.85 11.95
CA ALA A 533 1.63 22.36 10.76
C ALA A 533 0.98 23.73 11.02
N LEU A 534 0.37 23.93 12.20
CA LEU A 534 -0.13 25.25 12.63
C LEU A 534 1.00 26.29 12.72
N LEU A 535 2.18 25.91 13.23
CA LEU A 535 3.37 26.77 13.23
C LEU A 535 3.79 27.19 11.83
N SER A 536 3.78 26.25 10.86
CA SER A 536 4.04 26.59 9.45
C SER A 536 3.02 27.61 8.91
N PHE A 537 1.72 27.39 9.12
CA PHE A 537 0.69 28.34 8.65
C PHE A 537 0.86 29.73 9.29
N GLY A 538 1.19 29.78 10.59
CA GLY A 538 1.51 31.02 11.30
C GLY A 538 2.70 31.77 10.69
N LEU A 539 3.79 31.05 10.38
CA LEU A 539 4.94 31.60 9.66
C LEU A 539 4.58 32.06 8.23
N MET A 540 3.66 31.37 7.54
CA MET A 540 3.21 31.76 6.20
C MET A 540 2.39 33.05 6.22
N VAL A 541 1.51 33.21 7.21
CA VAL A 541 0.78 34.47 7.44
C VAL A 541 1.75 35.59 7.84
N LEU A 542 2.69 35.33 8.75
CA LEU A 542 3.73 36.29 9.17
C LEU A 542 4.58 36.77 7.99
N SER A 543 5.04 35.86 7.13
CA SER A 543 5.74 36.17 5.88
C SER A 543 4.99 37.21 5.04
N SER A 544 3.68 37.03 4.83
CA SER A 544 2.88 37.96 4.02
C SER A 544 2.51 39.26 4.73
N ILE A 545 2.46 39.28 6.07
CA ILE A 545 2.38 40.51 6.87
C ILE A 545 3.67 41.32 6.74
N VAL A 546 4.84 40.67 6.81
CA VAL A 546 6.15 41.34 6.63
C VAL A 546 6.29 41.88 5.21
N ALA A 547 5.84 41.14 4.18
CA ALA A 547 5.78 41.64 2.81
C ALA A 547 4.86 42.87 2.68
N ALA A 548 3.64 42.81 3.24
CA ALA A 548 2.70 43.93 3.22
C ALA A 548 3.27 45.17 3.91
N TRP A 549 3.95 45.00 5.05
CA TRP A 549 4.62 46.09 5.75
C TRP A 549 5.76 46.69 4.93
N ALA A 550 6.59 45.87 4.28
CA ALA A 550 7.66 46.32 3.40
C ALA A 550 7.14 47.16 2.21
N ASP A 551 6.12 46.67 1.51
CA ASP A 551 5.55 47.36 0.36
C ASP A 551 4.86 48.68 0.78
N ILE A 552 4.14 48.69 1.90
CA ILE A 552 3.51 49.89 2.46
C ILE A 552 4.58 50.92 2.88
N GLN A 553 5.66 50.50 3.54
CA GLN A 553 6.76 51.40 3.88
C GLN A 553 7.48 51.93 2.62
N SER A 554 7.62 51.11 1.56
CA SER A 554 8.19 51.58 0.30
C SER A 554 7.29 52.59 -0.41
N ALA A 555 5.96 52.48 -0.29
CA ALA A 555 5.00 53.41 -0.87
C ALA A 555 4.89 54.73 -0.07
N ILE A 556 4.90 54.67 1.27
CA ILE A 556 4.86 55.88 2.13
C ILE A 556 6.09 56.78 1.93
N ASN A 557 7.24 56.19 1.61
CA ASN A 557 8.45 56.93 1.24
C ASN A 557 8.51 57.27 -0.27
N GLY A 558 7.42 57.09 -1.01
CA GLY A 558 7.37 57.00 -2.48
C GLY A 558 6.25 57.81 -3.16
N ASP A 559 5.99 59.02 -2.65
CA ASP A 559 5.22 60.12 -3.27
C ASP A 559 3.67 60.05 -3.31
N PHE A 560 3.04 61.22 -3.12
CA PHE A 560 1.59 61.54 -3.02
C PHE A 560 0.70 60.67 -2.09
N GLY A 561 -0.40 61.18 -1.52
CA GLY A 561 -1.00 62.51 -1.65
C GLY A 561 -2.53 62.43 -1.47
N THR A 562 -3.09 63.38 -0.73
CA THR A 562 -4.51 63.63 -0.42
C THR A 562 -5.58 63.06 -1.38
N GLY A 563 -6.56 62.32 -0.86
CA GLY A 563 -7.82 61.98 -1.55
C GLY A 563 -8.86 61.21 -0.70
N ASP A 564 -10.02 61.83 -0.45
CA ASP A 564 -11.27 61.31 0.16
C ASP A 564 -11.25 59.98 0.92
N SER A 565 -10.87 60.06 2.21
CA SER A 565 -10.84 58.93 3.16
C SER A 565 -12.16 58.13 3.25
N ALA A 566 -13.32 58.77 3.06
CA ALA A 566 -14.62 58.08 3.13
C ALA A 566 -14.86 57.14 1.94
N ALA A 567 -14.50 57.58 0.72
CA ALA A 567 -14.59 56.74 -0.47
C ALA A 567 -13.56 55.60 -0.41
N ALA A 568 -12.34 55.90 0.04
CA ALA A 568 -11.28 54.92 0.23
C ALA A 568 -11.64 53.82 1.25
N VAL A 569 -12.29 54.16 2.36
CA VAL A 569 -12.78 53.15 3.34
C VAL A 569 -13.91 52.30 2.77
N SER A 570 -14.81 52.89 1.97
CA SER A 570 -15.91 52.15 1.32
C SER A 570 -15.39 51.12 0.31
N THR A 571 -14.45 51.49 -0.56
CA THR A 571 -13.83 50.57 -1.53
C THR A 571 -12.99 49.50 -0.86
N LEU A 572 -12.27 49.83 0.21
CA LEU A 572 -11.50 48.86 1.01
C LEU A 572 -12.42 47.82 1.68
N ASN A 573 -13.55 48.24 2.25
CA ASN A 573 -14.56 47.35 2.83
C ASN A 573 -15.18 46.41 1.77
N ALA A 574 -15.48 46.92 0.58
CA ALA A 574 -15.91 46.09 -0.55
C ALA A 574 -14.84 45.07 -0.96
N GLY A 575 -13.55 45.47 -0.97
CA GLY A 575 -12.42 44.59 -1.21
C GLY A 575 -12.32 43.44 -0.20
N TYR A 576 -12.46 43.71 1.09
CA TYR A 576 -12.48 42.68 2.13
C TYR A 576 -13.70 41.75 2.02
N ALA A 577 -14.88 42.26 1.64
CA ALA A 577 -16.06 41.42 1.40
C ALA A 577 -15.84 40.47 0.19
N TRP A 578 -15.31 40.98 -0.92
CA TRP A 578 -14.92 40.13 -2.07
C TRP A 578 -13.85 39.11 -1.69
N MET A 579 -12.91 39.47 -0.83
CA MET A 579 -11.86 38.54 -0.39
C MET A 579 -12.38 37.47 0.56
N GLY A 580 -13.29 37.79 1.49
CA GLY A 580 -13.96 36.81 2.35
C GLY A 580 -14.75 35.78 1.52
N MET A 581 -15.48 36.25 0.50
CA MET A 581 -16.13 35.38 -0.47
C MET A 581 -15.11 34.55 -1.27
N ASN A 582 -13.95 35.12 -1.62
CA ASN A 582 -12.89 34.36 -2.29
C ASN A 582 -12.26 33.28 -1.41
N VAL A 583 -12.05 33.52 -0.12
CA VAL A 583 -11.59 32.50 0.85
C VAL A 583 -12.55 31.32 0.86
N PHE A 584 -13.86 31.59 0.98
CA PHE A 584 -14.89 30.54 0.99
C PHE A 584 -14.96 29.77 -0.34
N CYS A 585 -15.05 30.47 -1.48
CA CYS A 585 -15.08 29.83 -2.81
C CYS A 585 -13.81 28.99 -3.08
N SER A 586 -12.63 29.51 -2.73
CA SER A 586 -11.36 28.79 -2.90
C SER A 586 -11.31 27.51 -2.05
N ALA A 587 -11.75 27.58 -0.78
CA ALA A 587 -11.76 26.42 0.10
C ALA A 587 -12.79 25.38 -0.33
N ALA A 588 -14.02 25.81 -0.67
CA ALA A 588 -15.07 24.94 -1.18
C ALA A 588 -14.69 24.26 -2.50
N TYR A 589 -14.00 24.98 -3.41
CA TYR A 589 -13.47 24.43 -4.66
C TYR A 589 -12.46 23.30 -4.42
N VAL A 590 -11.40 23.55 -3.63
CA VAL A 590 -10.31 22.58 -3.42
C VAL A 590 -10.76 21.36 -2.60
N LEU A 591 -11.60 21.55 -1.59
CA LEU A 591 -12.17 20.44 -0.80
C LEU A 591 -13.23 19.67 -1.59
N GLY A 592 -14.08 20.39 -2.33
CA GLY A 592 -15.11 19.82 -3.19
C GLY A 592 -14.53 18.97 -4.32
N MET A 593 -13.54 19.50 -5.06
CA MET A 593 -12.87 18.76 -6.13
C MET A 593 -12.29 17.44 -5.61
N ARG A 594 -11.50 17.48 -4.52
CA ARG A 594 -10.88 16.27 -3.96
C ARG A 594 -11.92 15.24 -3.48
N LYS A 595 -13.05 15.71 -2.93
CA LYS A 595 -14.18 14.87 -2.51
C LYS A 595 -14.86 14.19 -3.71
N VAL A 596 -15.03 14.91 -4.83
CA VAL A 596 -15.63 14.35 -6.06
C VAL A 596 -14.65 13.42 -6.77
N ILE A 597 -13.37 13.76 -6.92
CA ILE A 597 -12.33 12.87 -7.49
C ILE A 597 -12.34 11.51 -6.76
N LYS A 598 -12.25 11.53 -5.41
CA LYS A 598 -12.27 10.31 -4.59
C LYS A 598 -13.58 9.52 -4.70
N LYS A 599 -14.74 10.19 -4.80
CA LYS A 599 -16.04 9.52 -4.91
C LYS A 599 -16.30 8.92 -6.29
N MET A 600 -15.76 9.53 -7.34
CA MET A 600 -16.04 9.18 -8.74
C MET A 600 -14.93 8.34 -9.40
N ASN A 601 -13.80 8.15 -8.73
CA ASN A 601 -12.60 7.46 -9.22
C ASN A 601 -12.13 7.97 -10.61
N PHE A 602 -12.16 9.29 -10.80
CA PHE A 602 -11.71 9.92 -12.05
C PHE A 602 -10.19 9.83 -12.19
N LYS A 603 -9.71 9.60 -13.42
CA LYS A 603 -8.30 9.82 -13.76
C LYS A 603 -8.07 11.32 -14.03
N ASP A 604 -6.81 11.72 -14.12
CA ASP A 604 -6.44 13.13 -14.28
C ASP A 604 -6.92 13.72 -15.62
N TRP A 605 -6.92 12.91 -16.69
CA TRP A 605 -7.47 13.27 -18.00
C TRP A 605 -8.98 13.52 -17.95
N ASP A 606 -9.75 12.65 -17.28
CA ASP A 606 -11.20 12.84 -17.11
C ASP A 606 -11.49 14.11 -16.30
N THR A 607 -10.71 14.31 -15.23
CA THR A 607 -10.81 15.49 -14.36
C THR A 607 -10.56 16.79 -15.12
N MET A 608 -9.48 16.85 -15.90
CA MET A 608 -9.17 18.01 -16.75
C MET A 608 -10.25 18.23 -17.82
N TYR A 609 -10.72 17.18 -18.47
CA TYR A 609 -11.77 17.26 -19.50
C TYR A 609 -13.07 17.84 -18.95
N TYR A 610 -13.61 17.29 -17.86
CA TYR A 610 -14.82 17.84 -17.23
C TYR A 610 -14.61 19.26 -16.68
N ASN A 611 -13.42 19.56 -16.13
CA ASN A 611 -13.13 20.89 -15.60
C ASN A 611 -13.13 21.99 -16.68
N ASN A 612 -12.58 21.72 -17.86
CA ASN A 612 -12.58 22.68 -18.97
C ASN A 612 -13.93 22.68 -19.73
N LEU A 613 -14.50 21.52 -20.03
CA LEU A 613 -15.75 21.41 -20.81
C LEU A 613 -16.93 22.11 -20.10
N LEU A 614 -17.08 21.88 -18.80
CA LEU A 614 -18.22 22.40 -18.03
C LEU A 614 -18.03 23.85 -17.57
N THR A 615 -16.82 24.41 -17.66
CA THR A 615 -16.61 25.84 -17.41
C THR A 615 -16.88 26.69 -18.64
N ILE A 616 -16.68 26.23 -19.87
CA ILE A 616 -16.97 26.98 -21.11
C ILE A 616 -18.36 27.67 -21.09
N PRO A 617 -19.50 26.99 -20.88
CA PRO A 617 -20.81 27.66 -20.89
C PRO A 617 -20.97 28.68 -19.76
N VAL A 618 -20.35 28.42 -18.59
CA VAL A 618 -20.39 29.34 -17.44
C VAL A 618 -19.54 30.59 -17.72
N LEU A 619 -18.35 30.42 -18.30
CA LEU A 619 -17.43 31.50 -18.66
C LEU A 619 -18.01 32.38 -19.78
N VAL A 620 -18.67 31.79 -20.79
CA VAL A 620 -19.39 32.54 -21.83
C VAL A 620 -20.50 33.39 -21.22
N ILE A 621 -21.34 32.81 -20.35
CA ILE A 621 -22.42 33.55 -19.67
C ILE A 621 -21.84 34.67 -18.79
N CYS A 622 -20.78 34.40 -18.01
CA CYS A 622 -20.12 35.43 -17.21
C CYS A 622 -19.50 36.54 -18.08
N SER A 623 -18.86 36.21 -19.20
CA SER A 623 -18.28 37.20 -20.11
C SER A 623 -19.35 38.11 -20.73
N LEU A 624 -20.46 37.54 -21.21
CA LEU A 624 -21.56 38.31 -21.80
C LEU A 624 -22.33 39.17 -20.77
N LEU A 625 -22.30 38.81 -19.49
CA LEU A 625 -23.00 39.55 -18.42
C LEU A 625 -22.13 40.55 -17.64
N THR A 626 -20.79 40.47 -17.73
CA THR A 626 -19.89 41.25 -16.85
C THR A 626 -18.72 41.93 -17.55
N GLU A 627 -18.49 41.68 -18.84
CA GLU A 627 -17.40 42.28 -19.62
C GLU A 627 -17.96 43.19 -20.72
N ASP A 628 -17.25 44.27 -21.04
CA ASP A 628 -17.70 45.21 -22.07
C ASP A 628 -17.37 44.69 -23.47
N TRP A 629 -18.41 44.31 -24.20
CA TRP A 629 -18.36 43.87 -25.59
C TRP A 629 -18.55 45.02 -26.60
N SER A 630 -18.47 46.28 -26.17
CA SER A 630 -18.48 47.44 -27.08
C SER A 630 -17.35 47.34 -28.13
N ALA A 631 -17.64 47.78 -29.36
CA ALA A 631 -16.66 47.75 -30.45
C ALA A 631 -15.38 48.55 -30.12
N TYR A 632 -15.51 49.60 -29.30
CA TYR A 632 -14.40 50.40 -28.77
C TYR A 632 -13.54 49.62 -27.79
N ASN A 633 -14.14 48.89 -26.83
CA ASN A 633 -13.37 48.07 -25.91
C ASN A 633 -12.74 46.85 -26.60
N PHE A 634 -13.43 46.27 -27.57
CA PHE A 634 -12.89 45.17 -28.38
C PHE A 634 -11.67 45.60 -29.22
N SER A 635 -11.73 46.74 -29.92
CA SER A 635 -10.57 47.25 -30.67
C SER A 635 -9.41 47.65 -29.77
N ARG A 636 -9.68 48.10 -28.53
CA ARG A 636 -8.66 48.39 -27.51
C ARG A 636 -7.97 47.14 -26.96
N ASN A 637 -8.68 46.02 -26.82
CA ASN A 637 -8.08 44.72 -26.43
C ASN A 637 -7.38 44.03 -27.62
N PHE A 638 -7.80 44.30 -28.86
CA PHE A 638 -7.24 43.68 -30.07
C PHE A 638 -6.86 44.72 -31.17
N PRO A 639 -5.83 45.57 -30.96
CA PRO A 639 -5.36 46.52 -31.98
C PRO A 639 -4.85 45.81 -33.23
N ASP A 640 -5.14 46.32 -34.43
CA ASP A 640 -4.84 45.65 -35.71
C ASP A 640 -3.37 45.23 -35.86
N ASP A 641 -2.43 46.07 -35.44
CA ASP A 641 -0.96 45.83 -35.52
C ASP A 641 -0.47 44.64 -34.67
N THR A 642 -1.23 44.27 -33.64
CA THR A 642 -0.85 43.24 -32.65
C THR A 642 -1.88 42.13 -32.50
N ARG A 643 -3.08 42.25 -33.07
CA ARG A 643 -4.19 41.28 -32.98
C ARG A 643 -3.74 39.84 -33.22
N ASN A 644 -2.96 39.60 -34.27
CA ASN A 644 -2.46 38.25 -34.58
C ASN A 644 -1.50 37.72 -33.50
N LYS A 645 -0.63 38.57 -32.94
CA LYS A 645 0.29 38.21 -31.85
C LYS A 645 -0.48 37.90 -30.56
N ILE A 646 -1.51 38.68 -30.25
CA ILE A 646 -2.38 38.47 -29.09
C ILE A 646 -3.17 37.16 -29.24
N ILE A 647 -3.79 36.90 -30.40
CA ILE A 647 -4.55 35.67 -30.66
C ILE A 647 -3.64 34.42 -30.59
N ILE A 648 -2.46 34.46 -31.21
CA ILE A 648 -1.46 33.38 -31.09
C ILE A 648 -1.03 33.19 -29.63
N GLY A 649 -0.86 34.29 -28.89
CA GLY A 649 -0.61 34.27 -27.45
C GLY A 649 -1.72 33.61 -26.64
N MET A 650 -3.00 33.91 -26.92
CA MET A 650 -4.14 33.26 -26.26
C MET A 650 -4.16 31.75 -26.54
N ILE A 651 -3.87 31.34 -27.79
CA ILE A 651 -3.81 29.91 -28.17
C ILE A 651 -2.65 29.21 -27.45
N TYR A 652 -1.45 29.81 -27.44
CA TYR A 652 -0.30 29.28 -26.71
C TYR A 652 -0.56 29.19 -25.20
N SER A 653 -1.28 30.16 -24.63
CA SER A 653 -1.72 30.13 -23.24
C SER A 653 -2.79 29.04 -22.99
N GLY A 654 -3.65 28.74 -23.97
CA GLY A 654 -4.55 27.59 -23.94
C GLY A 654 -3.81 26.25 -23.96
N LEU A 655 -2.69 26.14 -24.68
CA LEU A 655 -1.82 24.96 -24.62
C LEU A 655 -1.12 24.85 -23.26
N ALA A 656 -0.67 25.97 -22.67
CA ALA A 656 -0.12 26.00 -21.31
C ALA A 656 -1.17 25.61 -20.24
N ALA A 657 -2.44 25.99 -20.45
CA ALA A 657 -3.55 25.67 -19.55
C ALA A 657 -3.78 24.16 -19.36
N ILE A 658 -3.46 23.34 -20.37
CA ILE A 658 -3.52 21.87 -20.30
C ILE A 658 -2.62 21.35 -19.17
N PHE A 659 -1.35 21.78 -19.15
CA PHE A 659 -0.37 21.29 -18.18
C PHE A 659 -0.74 21.64 -16.74
N ILE A 660 -1.17 22.88 -16.49
CA ILE A 660 -1.60 23.28 -15.14
C ILE A 660 -2.91 22.61 -14.73
N SER A 661 -3.87 22.41 -15.65
CA SER A 661 -5.12 21.71 -15.32
C SER A 661 -4.91 20.22 -15.05
N TYR A 662 -3.98 19.57 -15.75
CA TYR A 662 -3.58 18.19 -15.49
C TYR A 662 -2.82 18.06 -14.17
N CYS A 663 -1.74 18.83 -13.99
CA CYS A 663 -0.88 18.74 -12.80
C CYS A 663 -1.63 19.15 -11.51
N SER A 664 -2.62 20.04 -11.59
CA SER A 664 -3.47 20.37 -10.43
C SER A 664 -4.34 19.19 -10.00
N ALA A 665 -4.97 18.50 -10.96
CA ALA A 665 -5.78 17.31 -10.69
C ALA A 665 -4.92 16.18 -10.09
N TRP A 666 -3.78 15.90 -10.74
CA TRP A 666 -2.79 14.92 -10.31
C TRP A 666 -2.31 15.20 -8.87
N CYS A 667 -1.91 16.44 -8.58
CA CYS A 667 -1.41 16.83 -7.26
C CYS A 667 -2.49 16.72 -6.18
N ILE A 668 -3.75 17.09 -6.47
CA ILE A 668 -4.87 16.92 -5.53
C ILE A 668 -5.21 15.44 -5.29
N ARG A 669 -5.02 14.57 -6.30
CA ARG A 669 -5.23 13.13 -6.22
C ARG A 669 -4.17 12.43 -5.35
N VAL A 670 -2.88 12.73 -5.53
CA VAL A 670 -1.79 12.05 -4.80
C VAL A 670 -1.34 12.74 -3.50
N THR A 671 -1.78 13.98 -3.24
CA THR A 671 -1.43 14.72 -2.01
C THR A 671 -2.66 15.03 -1.12
N SER A 672 -2.61 16.12 -0.34
CA SER A 672 -3.73 16.64 0.46
C SER A 672 -4.23 17.97 -0.09
N SER A 673 -5.50 18.30 0.18
CA SER A 673 -6.06 19.62 -0.19
C SER A 673 -5.22 20.75 0.43
N THR A 674 -4.75 20.52 1.66
CA THR A 674 -3.85 21.40 2.39
C THR A 674 -2.46 21.51 1.73
N THR A 675 -1.84 20.38 1.33
CA THR A 675 -0.53 20.35 0.66
C THR A 675 -0.60 21.07 -0.68
N TYR A 676 -1.58 20.75 -1.54
CA TYR A 676 -1.80 21.45 -2.82
C TYR A 676 -1.91 22.97 -2.63
N SER A 677 -2.73 23.40 -1.65
CA SER A 677 -2.96 24.83 -1.38
C SER A 677 -1.72 25.54 -0.87
N MET A 678 -0.92 24.87 -0.02
CA MET A 678 0.36 25.42 0.43
C MET A 678 1.38 25.51 -0.70
N VAL A 679 1.51 24.46 -1.52
CA VAL A 679 2.44 24.47 -2.66
C VAL A 679 2.07 25.60 -3.62
N GLY A 680 0.78 25.84 -3.89
CA GLY A 680 0.31 26.96 -4.69
C GLY A 680 0.59 28.36 -4.10
N ALA A 681 0.79 28.47 -2.79
CA ALA A 681 1.26 29.70 -2.14
C ALA A 681 2.78 29.85 -2.22
N LEU A 682 3.53 28.80 -1.89
CA LEU A 682 5.00 28.76 -1.96
C LEU A 682 5.51 28.96 -3.40
N ASN A 683 4.78 28.48 -4.41
CA ASN A 683 5.15 28.65 -5.83
C ASN A 683 5.10 30.10 -6.32
N LYS A 684 4.62 31.04 -5.49
CA LYS A 684 4.75 32.48 -5.74
C LYS A 684 6.11 33.06 -5.33
N LEU A 685 6.88 32.38 -4.47
CA LEU A 685 8.19 32.85 -4.03
C LEU A 685 9.20 32.98 -5.21
N PRO A 686 9.31 32.02 -6.15
CA PRO A 686 10.16 32.19 -7.34
C PRO A 686 9.73 33.37 -8.22
N ILE A 687 8.43 33.67 -8.28
CA ILE A 687 7.89 34.80 -9.05
C ILE A 687 8.20 36.13 -8.35
N ALA A 688 8.16 36.19 -7.02
CA ALA A 688 8.60 37.35 -6.24
C ALA A 688 10.12 37.59 -6.37
N ILE A 689 10.94 36.53 -6.30
CA ILE A 689 12.39 36.59 -6.51
C ILE A 689 12.70 37.07 -7.95
N SER A 690 12.02 36.52 -8.96
CA SER A 690 12.12 36.97 -10.35
C SER A 690 11.66 38.44 -10.51
N GLY A 691 10.66 38.89 -9.75
CA GLY A 691 10.24 40.28 -9.66
C GLY A 691 11.36 41.22 -9.20
N LEU A 692 12.01 40.89 -8.08
CA LEU A 692 13.12 41.66 -7.53
C LEU A 692 14.34 41.69 -8.47
N ILE A 693 14.65 40.58 -9.15
CA ILE A 693 15.82 40.47 -10.04
C ILE A 693 15.60 41.13 -11.41
N PHE A 694 14.44 40.95 -12.04
CA PHE A 694 14.21 41.34 -13.45
C PHE A 694 13.36 42.60 -13.65
N PHE A 695 12.64 43.09 -12.62
CA PHE A 695 11.73 44.24 -12.74
C PHE A 695 12.15 45.43 -11.85
N SER A 696 13.39 45.42 -11.33
CA SER A 696 13.97 46.51 -10.52
C SER A 696 13.11 46.94 -9.31
N ALA A 697 12.29 46.04 -8.78
CA ALA A 697 11.45 46.31 -7.62
C ALA A 697 12.34 46.56 -6.37
N PRO A 698 11.94 47.48 -5.46
CA PRO A 698 12.79 47.90 -4.35
C PRO A 698 13.13 46.74 -3.41
N VAL A 699 14.40 46.36 -3.38
CA VAL A 699 14.94 45.27 -2.55
C VAL A 699 15.08 45.74 -1.10
N THR A 700 13.94 45.82 -0.39
CA THR A 700 13.90 46.17 1.03
C THR A 700 14.29 44.98 1.92
N PHE A 701 14.84 45.26 3.10
CA PHE A 701 15.11 44.22 4.10
C PHE A 701 13.86 43.41 4.45
N GLY A 702 12.68 44.04 4.47
CA GLY A 702 11.41 43.37 4.70
C GLY A 702 10.98 42.43 3.56
N SER A 703 11.14 42.81 2.28
CA SER A 703 10.77 41.92 1.16
C SER A 703 11.65 40.66 1.13
N VAL A 704 12.94 40.79 1.39
CA VAL A 704 13.88 39.65 1.51
C VAL A 704 13.54 38.78 2.74
N SER A 705 13.27 39.40 3.89
CA SER A 705 12.87 38.67 5.11
C SER A 705 11.57 37.89 4.94
N ALA A 706 10.58 38.47 4.25
CA ALA A 706 9.32 37.80 3.93
C ALA A 706 9.55 36.53 3.09
N ILE A 707 10.37 36.61 2.04
CA ILE A 707 10.70 35.46 1.19
C ILE A 707 11.37 34.34 2.01
N PHE A 708 12.30 34.70 2.90
CA PHE A 708 13.00 33.75 3.78
C PHE A 708 12.07 33.06 4.79
N ILE A 709 11.19 33.83 5.46
CA ILE A 709 10.18 33.29 6.39
C ILE A 709 9.19 32.38 5.65
N GLY A 710 8.78 32.75 4.44
CA GLY A 710 7.92 31.94 3.58
C GLY A 710 8.56 30.60 3.19
N PHE A 711 9.85 30.60 2.85
CA PHE A 711 10.60 29.37 2.57
C PHE A 711 10.73 28.46 3.80
N ILE A 712 11.07 29.03 4.97
CA ILE A 712 11.11 28.29 6.24
C ILE A 712 9.75 27.68 6.57
N SER A 713 8.65 28.43 6.39
CA SER A 713 7.29 27.92 6.58
C SER A 713 7.04 26.65 5.75
N GLY A 714 7.45 26.63 4.47
CA GLY A 714 7.35 25.46 3.60
C GLY A 714 8.16 24.27 4.09
N LEU A 715 9.40 24.48 4.52
CA LEU A 715 10.24 23.42 5.10
C LEU A 715 9.65 22.85 6.40
N VAL A 716 9.15 23.71 7.28
CA VAL A 716 8.49 23.29 8.54
C VAL A 716 7.25 22.45 8.24
N TYR A 717 6.47 22.77 7.22
CA TYR A 717 5.34 21.92 6.80
C TYR A 717 5.77 20.60 6.20
N ALA A 718 6.75 20.59 5.29
CA ALA A 718 7.26 19.36 4.69
C ALA A 718 7.77 18.40 5.78
N TRP A 719 8.54 18.92 6.74
CA TRP A 719 8.96 18.17 7.92
C TRP A 719 7.78 17.73 8.80
N SER A 720 6.76 18.58 8.99
CA SER A 720 5.53 18.19 9.68
C SER A 720 4.79 17.04 9.02
N ARG A 721 4.81 16.95 7.68
CA ARG A 721 4.16 15.87 6.92
C ARG A 721 4.95 14.57 6.98
N VAL A 722 6.28 14.62 6.87
CA VAL A 722 7.17 13.46 7.11
C VAL A 722 7.01 12.93 8.54
N ARG A 723 6.99 13.83 9.52
CA ARG A 723 6.83 13.47 10.93
C ARG A 723 5.41 13.00 11.26
N GLN A 724 4.38 13.51 10.56
CA GLN A 724 3.03 12.96 10.58
C GLN A 724 3.00 11.53 10.01
N SER A 725 3.62 11.24 8.86
CA SER A 725 3.59 9.87 8.30
C SER A 725 4.32 8.87 9.21
N MET A 726 5.42 9.27 9.85
CA MET A 726 6.10 8.47 10.88
C MET A 726 5.19 8.27 12.11
N SER A 727 4.46 9.31 12.54
CA SER A 727 3.54 9.24 13.69
C SER A 727 2.26 8.43 13.41
N SER A 728 1.75 8.42 12.17
CA SER A 728 0.61 7.58 11.76
C SER A 728 1.01 6.14 11.48
N GLY A 729 2.31 5.84 11.30
CA GLY A 729 2.83 4.48 11.45
C GLY A 729 2.66 3.95 12.89
N GLY A 730 2.61 4.84 13.88
CA GLY A 730 2.34 4.51 15.29
C GLY A 730 0.90 4.75 15.76
N SER A 731 -0.02 5.18 14.87
CA SER A 731 -1.42 5.43 15.23
C SER A 731 -2.36 4.98 14.12
N LEU A 732 -3.09 3.88 14.40
CA LEU A 732 -3.98 3.21 13.46
C LEU A 732 -4.98 4.17 12.82
N PRO A 733 -5.20 4.12 11.49
CA PRO A 733 -6.47 4.55 10.94
C PRO A 733 -7.53 3.57 11.44
N THR A 734 -8.26 3.95 12.49
CA THR A 734 -9.48 3.24 12.90
C THR A 734 -10.48 3.34 11.77
N VAL A 735 -10.54 2.29 10.96
CA VAL A 735 -11.61 2.06 9.99
C VAL A 735 -12.93 2.20 10.74
N ALA A 736 -13.73 3.21 10.38
CA ALA A 736 -15.08 3.33 10.93
C ALA A 736 -15.81 2.01 10.65
N PRO A 737 -16.47 1.40 11.66
CA PRO A 737 -17.00 0.05 11.53
C PRO A 737 -17.95 0.00 10.33
N PRO A 738 -17.89 -1.08 9.52
CA PRO A 738 -18.69 -1.17 8.31
C PRO A 738 -20.17 -1.07 8.70
N MET A 739 -20.84 0.00 8.24
CA MET A 739 -22.28 0.14 8.46
C MET A 739 -22.98 -1.07 7.84
N SER A 740 -23.68 -1.84 8.69
CA SER A 740 -24.53 -2.94 8.25
C SER A 740 -25.45 -2.49 7.12
N ALA A 741 -25.72 -3.37 6.15
CA ALA A 741 -26.58 -3.06 5.01
C ALA A 741 -27.95 -2.49 5.44
N SER A 742 -28.50 -2.98 6.57
CA SER A 742 -29.74 -2.49 7.16
C SER A 742 -29.67 -1.02 7.61
N ALA A 743 -28.52 -0.58 8.15
CA ALA A 743 -28.32 0.82 8.55
C ALA A 743 -28.21 1.78 7.35
N LYS A 744 -27.82 1.26 6.18
CA LYS A 744 -27.87 2.00 4.92
C LYS A 744 -29.32 2.04 4.38
N SER A 745 -30.03 0.91 4.38
CA SER A 745 -31.42 0.83 3.90
C SER A 745 -32.37 1.76 4.68
N ASN A 746 -32.26 1.84 6.01
CA ASN A 746 -33.09 2.73 6.82
C ASN A 746 -32.77 4.23 6.65
N ARG A 747 -31.63 4.55 6.04
CA ARG A 747 -31.21 5.93 5.74
C ARG A 747 -31.66 6.35 4.34
N ASP A 748 -31.47 5.49 3.35
CA ASP A 748 -31.89 5.71 1.96
C ASP A 748 -33.44 5.69 1.82
N ALA A 749 -34.17 5.21 2.84
CA ALA A 749 -35.63 5.28 2.95
C ALA A 749 -36.19 6.57 3.61
N ASN A 750 -35.32 7.46 4.10
CA ASN A 750 -35.69 8.67 4.86
C ASN A 750 -34.99 9.93 4.30
N SER A 751 -34.68 9.97 3.00
CA SER A 751 -33.93 11.05 2.34
C SER A 751 -34.42 11.37 0.94
#